data_AF-A0A2V7I5C9-F1
#
_entry.id   AF-A0A2V7I5C9-F1
#
_cell.length_a   1.000
_cell.length_b   1.000
_cell.length_c   1.000
_cell.angle_alpha   90.00
_cell.angle_beta   90.00
_cell.angle_gamma   90.00
#
_symmetry.space_group_name_H-M   'P 1'
#
loop_
_entity.id
_entity.type
_entity.pdbx_description
1 polymer ?
#
loop_
_entity_poly.entity_id
_entity_poly.type
_entity_poly.pdbx_seq_one_letter_code
_entity_poly.pdbx_strand_id
1 'polypeptide(L)'
;MNIPDHPRQFSLAAANGITPRMVDTWYPFLIRLPRVLVPMHVDALIVRQGGGTWARTGMKTPPPDAQGKPLDSLMPKVFANLPGPRPPGAYLHWALPSALTAGVHQSDSPDDPGTTKFPSIPDRWLVVRVFPSRKDPSMRTVRGWVLQSADRNAPGLDHPAAHDLDAWKETGGQPDPALQPFTTIGYGNLSWAAYFDNVRNRLGFYDDLSDVPAGPIAYLVCGWYSDPALDPLGDPAIRSLADFNQRMKDLSWSLPDTDFHEALQSAQEHLKVTMDLGLASEWPTKLRPEADAPFNPRSPKQASPAVPVGPPYVSDGSWWPQATLCHGSVVAIGWPTVGWPGNDKGVLSGEEGGPPPASAVNVVVGNSIVEAMAVLVGKATKSTQDARILEAFQLNVLPELDEPDGRARLDAVLHSKTFGSKPGGNVDDRVWQPPSGPEPPPPDSAPPGPGVFQPPQNYRKAPPGNLPVGTGVARPTHADVQSKPQFSPAVMQESQVLQGGLGAIINYVAPPGVEPYQPGKWVDTKRPLPRWYYPLDPVILVQGAQRSFKHGSDIRFNPDGTLPCRISGTPAKQYSPLHGDIVQPPLYPYYFLERGVDNGSVPTDCDDLLGEMVLYDPGCSAPIVQAGAQGQPLPAAQLTVQVQKVMVDQTAWWVTRDPRIDAGPVLSKVNYGGVLPSPVAVSPPIHPWNPLHLEWRVEFIPSPGGAKDWTPGEVDFNETVPKLPPAAGAKNVITLEGRTPVTAGASSTLASSVRLALAQVASAGGTGSLPPQLIEAMASHLGLQLMYDIDTYQVQNVPGSGTGADSSALEDIATALDSIDVLAGSLGGLHTKLRGGYPADGVSKPGPNDPAASPCFVVRAGFLHLLRLRVVDTFGQFIDLCGSSDAVPASPAALLRSEPLDVAGRPELLALPPRFTSPTRIWLRYMDAEGGPDEARLATDVNPTAVSPVCGYIMPNHLDQALEVFGGDGANLGMIRPTDDGAVVWEIAPGTPSTLGQRPSSIIPNLFLGAIGDALLRWGVTDAGVPGEQDTALQALLRVRSIRPPRR
;
A
#
# COMPACT_ATOMS: atom_id res chain seq x y z
N MET A 1 -51.40 -3.96 -11.26
CA MET A 1 -51.85 -3.68 -12.66
C MET A 1 -52.12 -5.06 -13.26
N ASN A 2 -53.35 -5.40 -13.66
CA ASN A 2 -53.62 -6.77 -14.13
C ASN A 2 -52.92 -7.01 -15.47
N ILE A 3 -52.06 -8.02 -15.54
CA ILE A 3 -51.63 -8.61 -16.81
C ILE A 3 -52.92 -8.94 -17.58
N PRO A 4 -53.17 -8.38 -18.77
CA PRO A 4 -54.40 -8.66 -19.50
C PRO A 4 -54.49 -10.16 -19.81
N ASP A 5 -55.71 -10.69 -19.94
CA ASP A 5 -56.07 -12.07 -20.33
C ASP A 5 -55.56 -12.52 -21.73
N HIS A 6 -54.47 -11.93 -22.24
CA HIS A 6 -53.85 -12.30 -23.50
C HIS A 6 -52.81 -13.41 -23.29
N PRO A 7 -53.07 -14.66 -23.73
CA PRO A 7 -52.14 -15.80 -23.55
C PRO A 7 -50.76 -15.56 -24.18
N ARG A 8 -50.67 -14.67 -25.18
CA ARG A 8 -49.41 -14.25 -25.80
C ARG A 8 -48.55 -13.40 -24.86
N GLN A 9 -49.14 -12.45 -24.12
CA GLN A 9 -48.40 -11.60 -23.18
C GLN A 9 -47.95 -12.39 -21.95
N PHE A 10 -48.80 -13.30 -21.46
CA PHE A 10 -48.41 -14.22 -20.39
C PHE A 10 -47.24 -15.13 -20.80
N SER A 11 -47.32 -15.74 -21.99
CA SER A 11 -46.24 -16.61 -22.51
C SER A 11 -44.93 -15.83 -22.72
N LEU A 12 -45.03 -14.58 -23.19
CA LEU A 12 -43.87 -13.71 -23.40
C LEU A 12 -43.21 -13.29 -22.08
N ALA A 13 -44.02 -12.92 -21.08
CA ALA A 13 -43.55 -12.57 -19.74
C ALA A 13 -42.87 -13.77 -19.06
N ALA A 14 -43.50 -14.95 -19.10
CA ALA A 14 -42.94 -16.19 -18.53
C ALA A 14 -41.63 -16.61 -19.19
N ALA A 15 -41.50 -16.47 -20.51
CA ALA A 15 -40.28 -16.81 -21.25
C ALA A 15 -39.09 -15.91 -20.92
N ASN A 16 -39.33 -14.72 -20.37
CA ASN A 16 -38.30 -13.73 -20.01
C ASN A 16 -38.17 -13.55 -18.49
N GLY A 17 -38.73 -14.46 -17.68
CA GLY A 17 -38.63 -14.38 -16.22
C GLY A 17 -39.40 -13.21 -15.58
N ILE A 18 -40.33 -12.57 -16.31
CA ILE A 18 -41.10 -11.43 -15.81
C ILE A 18 -42.30 -11.95 -15.02
N THR A 19 -42.22 -11.90 -13.70
CA THR A 19 -43.26 -12.39 -12.80
C THR A 19 -44.28 -11.29 -12.44
N PRO A 20 -45.51 -11.65 -12.02
CA PRO A 20 -46.50 -10.65 -11.57
C PRO A 20 -46.00 -9.76 -10.43
N ARG A 21 -45.18 -10.32 -9.52
CA ARG A 21 -44.56 -9.56 -8.42
C ARG A 21 -43.58 -8.51 -8.95
N MET A 22 -42.80 -8.86 -9.97
CA MET A 22 -41.88 -7.94 -10.64
C MET A 22 -42.64 -6.79 -11.30
N VAL A 23 -43.79 -7.07 -11.92
CA VAL A 23 -44.67 -6.06 -12.52
C VAL A 23 -45.23 -5.10 -11.47
N ASP A 24 -45.71 -5.60 -10.33
CA ASP A 24 -46.29 -4.76 -9.28
C ASP A 24 -45.24 -3.86 -8.58
N THR A 25 -44.00 -4.34 -8.50
CA THR A 25 -42.84 -3.62 -7.92
C THR A 25 -41.99 -2.89 -8.95
N TRP A 26 -42.43 -2.80 -10.21
CA TRP A 26 -41.64 -2.23 -11.30
C TRP A 26 -41.21 -0.78 -11.04
N TYR A 27 -39.91 -0.51 -11.14
CA TYR A 27 -39.33 0.84 -11.04
C TYR A 27 -38.83 1.33 -12.42
N PRO A 28 -39.44 2.38 -13.00
CA PRO A 28 -39.09 2.85 -14.34
C PRO A 28 -37.67 3.42 -14.49
N PHE A 29 -37.09 4.01 -13.44
CA PHE A 29 -35.78 4.67 -13.51
C PHE A 29 -34.59 3.73 -13.23
N LEU A 30 -34.84 2.46 -12.94
CA LEU A 30 -33.77 1.47 -12.80
C LEU A 30 -33.05 1.26 -14.14
N ILE A 31 -31.73 1.46 -14.16
CA ILE A 31 -30.90 1.15 -15.34
C ILE A 31 -30.94 -0.36 -15.59
N ARG A 32 -31.43 -0.75 -16.77
CA ARG A 32 -31.54 -2.14 -17.25
C ARG A 32 -30.58 -2.44 -18.42
N LEU A 33 -29.60 -1.58 -18.65
CA LEU A 33 -28.46 -1.85 -19.53
C LEU A 33 -27.41 -2.70 -18.77
N PRO A 34 -26.51 -3.40 -19.48
CA PRO A 34 -25.51 -4.24 -18.84
C PRO A 34 -24.62 -3.46 -17.86
N ARG A 35 -24.26 -4.11 -16.77
CA ARG A 35 -23.47 -3.60 -15.66
C ARG A 35 -22.16 -4.34 -15.54
N VAL A 36 -21.17 -3.68 -14.96
CA VAL A 36 -19.96 -4.34 -14.48
C VAL A 36 -20.27 -4.99 -13.13
N LEU A 37 -20.18 -6.31 -13.09
CA LEU A 37 -20.31 -7.14 -11.90
C LEU A 37 -18.96 -7.18 -11.18
N VAL A 38 -18.86 -6.45 -10.08
CA VAL A 38 -17.62 -6.30 -9.31
C VAL A 38 -17.69 -7.22 -8.08
N PRO A 39 -16.76 -8.18 -7.96
CA PRO A 39 -16.77 -9.12 -6.85
C PRO A 39 -16.33 -8.44 -5.55
N MET A 40 -16.95 -8.83 -4.44
CA MET A 40 -16.61 -8.37 -3.09
C MET A 40 -16.64 -9.53 -2.09
N HIS A 41 -15.80 -9.42 -1.06
CA HIS A 41 -15.69 -10.45 -0.02
C HIS A 41 -16.80 -10.28 1.01
N VAL A 42 -17.55 -11.35 1.31
CA VAL A 42 -18.64 -11.38 2.30
C VAL A 42 -18.33 -12.43 3.37
N ASP A 43 -18.23 -12.00 4.62
CA ASP A 43 -18.12 -12.93 5.76
C ASP A 43 -19.47 -13.12 6.43
N ALA A 44 -19.69 -14.33 6.97
CA ALA A 44 -20.76 -14.62 7.90
C ALA A 44 -20.21 -15.20 9.20
N LEU A 45 -20.27 -14.42 10.28
CA LEU A 45 -20.03 -14.93 11.62
C LEU A 45 -21.32 -15.58 12.14
N ILE A 46 -21.29 -16.90 12.33
CA ILE A 46 -22.44 -17.67 12.82
C ILE A 46 -22.34 -17.85 14.34
N VAL A 47 -23.22 -17.20 15.08
CA VAL A 47 -23.29 -17.34 16.54
C VAL A 47 -24.37 -18.37 16.86
N ARG A 48 -23.97 -19.59 17.23
CA ARG A 48 -24.91 -20.69 17.51
C ARG A 48 -25.45 -20.70 18.94
N GLN A 49 -24.62 -20.30 19.90
CA GLN A 49 -25.00 -20.20 21.31
C GLN A 49 -24.75 -18.77 21.79
N GLY A 50 -25.71 -18.23 22.53
CA GLY A 50 -25.55 -16.93 23.18
C GLY A 50 -24.53 -17.07 24.31
N GLY A 51 -23.35 -16.48 24.15
CA GLY A 51 -22.26 -16.56 25.11
C GLY A 51 -21.01 -15.80 24.69
N GLY A 52 -19.94 -15.93 25.48
CA GLY A 52 -18.65 -15.30 25.22
C GLY A 52 -18.56 -13.82 25.62
N THR A 53 -17.33 -13.32 25.65
CA THR A 53 -17.03 -11.91 25.87
C THR A 53 -16.61 -11.29 24.54
N TRP A 54 -17.14 -10.12 24.23
CA TRP A 54 -16.93 -9.45 22.95
C TRP A 54 -16.45 -8.04 23.22
N ALA A 55 -15.44 -7.57 22.48
CA ALA A 55 -14.98 -6.19 22.52
C ALA A 55 -16.05 -5.25 21.96
N ARG A 56 -16.19 -4.07 22.57
CA ARG A 56 -17.09 -3.02 22.08
C ARG A 56 -16.39 -2.24 20.97
N THR A 57 -16.87 -2.36 19.74
CA THR A 57 -16.27 -1.71 18.55
C THR A 57 -17.09 -0.53 18.01
N GLY A 58 -18.39 -0.50 18.27
CA GLY A 58 -19.30 0.53 17.76
C GLY A 58 -18.97 1.96 18.21
N MET A 59 -18.80 2.88 17.26
CA MET A 59 -18.62 4.31 17.50
C MET A 59 -19.90 4.95 18.05
N LYS A 60 -19.75 6.03 18.81
CA LYS A 60 -20.87 6.91 19.17
C LYS A 60 -21.20 7.83 18.00
N THR A 61 -22.49 8.05 17.76
CA THR A 61 -22.97 9.06 16.81
C THR A 61 -22.49 10.46 17.25
N PRO A 62 -21.80 11.23 16.39
CA PRO A 62 -21.44 12.60 16.71
C PRO A 62 -22.71 13.45 16.87
N PRO A 63 -22.78 14.34 17.88
CA PRO A 63 -23.93 15.22 18.00
C PRO A 63 -24.02 16.19 16.81
N PRO A 64 -25.21 16.69 16.45
CA PRO A 64 -25.44 17.47 15.21
C PRO A 64 -24.58 18.75 15.07
N ASP A 65 -24.05 19.25 16.19
CA ASP A 65 -23.23 20.44 16.33
C ASP A 65 -21.70 20.16 16.39
N ALA A 66 -21.29 18.90 16.17
CA ALA A 66 -19.93 18.43 16.45
C ALA A 66 -18.93 18.63 15.31
N GLN A 67 -19.04 19.69 14.51
CA GLN A 67 -17.98 20.02 13.55
C GLN A 67 -16.67 20.28 14.33
N GLY A 68 -15.72 19.34 14.24
CA GLY A 68 -14.39 19.47 14.82
C GLY A 68 -14.13 18.78 16.17
N LYS A 69 -15.02 17.91 16.70
CA LYS A 69 -14.64 17.08 17.86
C LYS A 69 -13.59 16.03 17.45
N PRO A 70 -12.56 15.77 18.28
CA PRO A 70 -11.55 14.76 17.96
C PRO A 70 -12.20 13.39 17.86
N LEU A 71 -11.88 12.68 16.77
CA LEU A 71 -12.43 11.38 16.40
C LEU A 71 -12.32 10.33 17.52
N ASP A 72 -11.27 10.41 18.34
CA ASP A 72 -11.06 9.56 19.52
C ASP A 72 -12.21 9.62 20.53
N SER A 73 -12.93 10.75 20.62
CA SER A 73 -14.06 10.90 21.54
C SER A 73 -15.30 10.08 21.15
N LEU A 74 -15.40 9.71 19.86
CA LEU A 74 -16.47 8.87 19.33
C LEU A 74 -16.19 7.38 19.57
N MET A 75 -14.94 7.00 19.83
CA MET A 75 -14.57 5.61 20.00
C MET A 75 -14.95 5.06 21.38
N PRO A 76 -15.24 3.75 21.49
CA PRO A 76 -15.33 3.07 22.78
C PRO A 76 -14.04 3.23 23.59
N LYS A 77 -14.17 3.19 24.92
CA LYS A 77 -13.00 3.15 25.81
C LYS A 77 -12.13 1.93 25.47
N VAL A 78 -10.82 2.07 25.55
CA VAL A 78 -9.86 0.97 25.36
C VAL A 78 -10.18 -0.17 26.34
N PHE A 79 -10.11 -1.42 25.88
CA PHE A 79 -10.47 -2.64 26.61
C PHE A 79 -11.95 -2.76 27.03
N ALA A 80 -12.84 -1.90 26.51
CA ALA A 80 -14.26 -2.01 26.79
C ALA A 80 -14.87 -3.24 26.10
N ASN A 81 -15.63 -4.02 26.85
CA ASN A 81 -16.40 -5.14 26.35
C ASN A 81 -17.88 -4.74 26.16
N LEU A 82 -18.62 -5.51 25.35
CA LEU A 82 -20.08 -5.42 25.29
C LEU A 82 -20.68 -5.79 26.66
N PRO A 83 -21.82 -5.17 27.04
CA PRO A 83 -22.47 -5.44 28.32
C PRO A 83 -23.08 -6.85 28.42
N GLY A 84 -23.29 -7.51 27.28
CA GLY A 84 -23.79 -8.88 27.19
C GLY A 84 -23.28 -9.58 25.93
N PRO A 85 -23.49 -10.90 25.82
CA PRO A 85 -23.08 -11.66 24.64
C PRO A 85 -23.88 -11.27 23.40
N ARG A 86 -23.32 -11.55 22.22
CA ARG A 86 -24.06 -11.44 20.96
C ARG A 86 -25.20 -12.47 20.92
N PRO A 87 -26.44 -12.08 20.55
CA PRO A 87 -27.52 -13.03 20.30
C PRO A 87 -27.17 -14.09 19.24
N PRO A 88 -27.77 -15.29 19.32
CA PRO A 88 -27.62 -16.28 18.26
C PRO A 88 -28.17 -15.79 16.92
N GLY A 89 -27.47 -16.10 15.82
CA GLY A 89 -27.84 -15.69 14.47
C GLY A 89 -26.64 -15.61 13.53
N ALA A 90 -26.87 -15.10 12.32
CA ALA A 90 -25.83 -14.82 11.33
C ALA A 90 -25.51 -13.32 11.28
N TYR A 91 -24.24 -12.98 11.46
CA TYR A 91 -23.70 -11.64 11.35
C TYR A 91 -22.92 -11.51 10.05
N LEU A 92 -23.52 -10.87 9.04
CA LEU A 92 -22.90 -10.64 7.75
C LEU A 92 -22.10 -9.34 7.76
N HIS A 93 -20.92 -9.36 7.15
CA HIS A 93 -20.14 -8.16 6.87
C HIS A 93 -19.39 -8.31 5.55
N TRP A 94 -19.52 -7.33 4.67
CA TRP A 94 -18.81 -7.33 3.39
C TRP A 94 -17.80 -6.20 3.28
N ALA A 95 -16.70 -6.47 2.59
CA ALA A 95 -15.66 -5.49 2.31
C ALA A 95 -15.79 -4.99 0.87
N LEU A 96 -15.80 -3.67 0.71
CA LEU A 96 -15.84 -3.07 -0.62
C LEU A 96 -14.54 -3.33 -1.39
N PRO A 97 -14.59 -3.37 -2.73
CA PRO A 97 -13.40 -3.40 -3.57
C PRO A 97 -12.44 -2.28 -3.21
N SER A 98 -11.13 -2.53 -3.26
CA SER A 98 -10.09 -1.59 -2.82
C SER A 98 -10.22 -0.24 -3.52
N ALA A 99 -10.62 -0.23 -4.79
CA ALA A 99 -10.90 0.96 -5.59
C ALA A 99 -11.92 1.93 -4.96
N LEU A 100 -12.91 1.40 -4.23
CA LEU A 100 -13.93 2.20 -3.55
C LEU A 100 -13.52 2.62 -2.12
N THR A 101 -12.33 2.22 -1.68
CA THR A 101 -11.79 2.55 -0.36
C THR A 101 -10.58 3.49 -0.43
N ALA A 102 -10.04 3.74 -1.63
CA ALA A 102 -8.90 4.62 -1.86
C ALA A 102 -9.30 6.10 -1.84
N GLY A 103 -8.65 6.89 -1.00
CA GLY A 103 -8.82 8.35 -0.96
C GLY A 103 -7.85 9.05 -1.91
N VAL A 104 -8.32 10.05 -2.65
CA VAL A 104 -7.47 10.91 -3.50
C VAL A 104 -7.21 12.22 -2.76
N HIS A 105 -5.93 12.53 -2.54
CA HIS A 105 -5.53 13.82 -1.99
C HIS A 105 -5.59 14.87 -3.11
N GLN A 106 -6.40 15.91 -2.91
CA GLN A 106 -6.54 17.03 -3.83
C GLN A 106 -6.06 18.29 -3.12
N SER A 107 -4.97 18.89 -3.61
CA SER A 107 -4.48 20.20 -3.18
C SER A 107 -4.68 21.21 -4.31
N ASP A 108 -5.41 22.29 -4.06
CA ASP A 108 -5.62 23.35 -5.06
C ASP A 108 -4.39 24.29 -5.17
N SER A 109 -3.44 24.20 -4.21
CA SER A 109 -2.18 24.97 -4.17
C SER A 109 -1.09 24.19 -3.42
N PRO A 110 0.22 24.40 -3.71
CA PRO A 110 1.32 23.78 -2.96
C PRO A 110 1.36 24.11 -1.46
N ASP A 111 0.74 25.24 -1.07
CA ASP A 111 0.66 25.71 0.32
C ASP A 111 -0.69 25.33 0.99
N ASP A 112 -1.62 24.69 0.26
CA ASP A 112 -2.88 24.16 0.81
C ASP A 112 -2.63 22.75 1.35
N PRO A 113 -2.96 22.44 2.63
CA PRO A 113 -2.88 21.09 3.16
C PRO A 113 -3.67 20.05 2.36
N GLY A 114 -4.57 20.51 1.48
CA GLY A 114 -5.37 19.69 0.57
C GLY A 114 -6.44 18.90 1.31
N THR A 115 -7.45 18.44 0.58
CA THR A 115 -8.50 17.59 1.12
C THR A 115 -8.40 16.20 0.53
N THR A 116 -8.53 15.17 1.36
CA THR A 116 -8.62 13.79 0.87
C THR A 116 -10.08 13.47 0.61
N LYS A 117 -10.42 13.25 -0.67
CA LYS A 117 -11.77 12.89 -1.09
C LYS A 117 -11.87 11.38 -1.31
N PHE A 118 -12.87 10.76 -0.72
CA PHE A 118 -13.19 9.35 -0.91
C PHE A 118 -14.32 9.19 -1.93
N PRO A 119 -14.32 8.12 -2.75
CA PRO A 119 -15.42 7.83 -3.65
C PRO A 119 -16.69 7.45 -2.88
N SER A 120 -17.83 7.68 -3.53
CA SER A 120 -19.14 7.25 -3.02
C SER A 120 -19.26 5.73 -3.08
N ILE A 121 -19.91 5.14 -2.09
CA ILE A 121 -20.19 3.70 -2.05
C ILE A 121 -21.64 3.42 -2.47
N PRO A 122 -21.99 2.18 -2.89
CA PRO A 122 -23.36 1.82 -3.22
C PRO A 122 -24.31 2.11 -2.07
N ASP A 123 -25.46 2.72 -2.39
CA ASP A 123 -26.42 3.17 -1.39
C ASP A 123 -27.63 2.23 -1.22
N ARG A 124 -27.81 1.27 -2.13
CA ARG A 124 -28.80 0.19 -2.07
C ARG A 124 -28.11 -1.16 -1.95
N TRP A 125 -28.55 -1.98 -1.00
CA TRP A 125 -28.02 -3.34 -0.80
C TRP A 125 -29.16 -4.34 -0.71
N LEU A 126 -29.15 -5.34 -1.58
CA LEU A 126 -29.97 -6.54 -1.48
C LEU A 126 -29.21 -7.58 -0.67
N VAL A 127 -29.85 -8.14 0.36
CA VAL A 127 -29.38 -9.33 1.07
C VAL A 127 -30.40 -10.44 0.83
N VAL A 128 -29.98 -11.57 0.28
CA VAL A 128 -30.83 -12.73 0.04
C VAL A 128 -30.31 -13.91 0.83
N ARG A 129 -31.19 -14.60 1.55
CA ARG A 129 -30.93 -15.87 2.23
C ARG A 129 -31.63 -17.00 1.52
N VAL A 130 -30.91 -18.10 1.29
CA VAL A 130 -31.43 -19.35 0.72
C VAL A 130 -31.32 -20.48 1.73
N PHE A 131 -32.42 -21.16 2.01
CA PHE A 131 -32.52 -22.22 3.04
C PHE A 131 -33.49 -23.33 2.59
N PRO A 132 -33.56 -24.50 3.26
CA PRO A 132 -34.43 -25.60 2.83
C PRO A 132 -35.91 -25.21 2.85
N SER A 133 -36.67 -25.61 1.83
CA SER A 133 -38.10 -25.35 1.81
C SER A 133 -38.84 -26.18 2.86
N ARG A 134 -39.83 -25.55 3.49
CA ARG A 134 -40.76 -26.23 4.41
C ARG A 134 -41.87 -26.98 3.67
N LYS A 135 -42.11 -26.67 2.39
CA LYS A 135 -43.19 -27.22 1.57
C LYS A 135 -42.73 -28.41 0.76
N ASP A 136 -41.54 -28.30 0.15
CA ASP A 136 -40.98 -29.29 -0.75
C ASP A 136 -39.50 -29.51 -0.43
N PRO A 137 -39.10 -30.71 0.07
CA PRO A 137 -37.71 -30.99 0.39
C PRO A 137 -36.76 -30.97 -0.81
N SER A 138 -37.26 -31.03 -2.05
CA SER A 138 -36.45 -30.86 -3.27
C SER A 138 -36.22 -29.41 -3.67
N MET A 139 -36.74 -28.45 -2.91
CA MET A 139 -36.66 -27.02 -3.21
C MET A 139 -35.98 -26.23 -2.08
N ARG A 140 -35.41 -25.09 -2.45
CA ARG A 140 -34.85 -24.10 -1.53
C ARG A 140 -35.73 -22.84 -1.52
N THR A 141 -36.05 -22.36 -0.32
CA THR A 141 -36.79 -21.12 -0.10
C THR A 141 -35.85 -19.92 -0.14
N VAL A 142 -36.35 -18.82 -0.72
CA VAL A 142 -35.64 -17.53 -0.83
C VAL A 142 -36.33 -16.48 0.04
N ARG A 143 -35.56 -15.86 0.95
CA ARG A 143 -35.98 -14.70 1.74
C ARG A 143 -35.01 -13.55 1.49
N GLY A 144 -35.51 -12.34 1.22
CA GLY A 144 -34.66 -11.20 0.88
C GLY A 144 -34.99 -9.96 1.70
N TRP A 145 -34.01 -9.06 1.78
CA TRP A 145 -34.13 -7.74 2.40
C TRP A 145 -33.42 -6.71 1.53
N VAL A 146 -33.93 -5.47 1.53
CA VAL A 146 -33.29 -4.32 0.92
C VAL A 146 -32.88 -3.33 2.01
N LEU A 147 -31.61 -2.95 2.01
CA LEU A 147 -31.03 -1.97 2.91
C LEU A 147 -30.85 -0.66 2.14
N GLN A 148 -31.43 0.42 2.67
CA GLN A 148 -31.26 1.77 2.15
C GLN A 148 -30.24 2.50 3.02
N SER A 149 -28.99 2.51 2.59
CA SER A 149 -27.89 3.00 3.43
C SER A 149 -27.84 4.53 3.55
N ALA A 150 -28.58 5.29 2.73
CA ALA A 150 -28.71 6.75 2.85
C ALA A 150 -30.16 7.15 3.12
N ASP A 151 -30.50 7.52 4.37
CA ASP A 151 -31.78 8.14 4.72
C ASP A 151 -31.55 9.56 5.25
N ARG A 152 -32.26 10.53 4.65
CA ARG A 152 -32.19 11.98 4.90
C ARG A 152 -32.82 12.40 6.23
N ASN A 153 -33.66 11.57 6.85
CA ASN A 153 -34.58 12.02 7.90
C ASN A 153 -34.32 11.44 9.30
N ALA A 154 -33.31 10.59 9.49
CA ALA A 154 -32.91 10.13 10.81
C ALA A 154 -31.96 11.15 11.46
N PRO A 155 -32.30 11.78 12.60
CA PRO A 155 -31.35 12.57 13.38
C PRO A 155 -30.32 11.60 13.99
N GLY A 156 -29.24 11.35 13.27
CA GLY A 156 -28.22 10.35 13.58
C GLY A 156 -28.18 9.21 12.55
N LEU A 157 -26.99 8.67 12.25
CA LEU A 157 -26.83 7.45 11.43
C LEU A 157 -27.22 6.19 12.24
N ASP A 158 -28.22 6.27 13.10
CA ASP A 158 -28.76 5.08 13.77
C ASP A 158 -29.24 4.11 12.68
N HIS A 159 -28.83 2.86 12.80
CA HIS A 159 -28.83 1.85 11.72
C HIS A 159 -30.06 1.97 10.79
N PRO A 160 -29.87 2.21 9.47
CA PRO A 160 -31.00 2.35 8.56
C PRO A 160 -31.89 1.11 8.60
N ALA A 161 -33.19 1.27 8.36
CA ALA A 161 -34.11 0.16 8.40
C ALA A 161 -33.79 -0.88 7.30
N ALA A 162 -33.85 -2.15 7.66
CA ALA A 162 -33.88 -3.24 6.68
C ALA A 162 -35.33 -3.47 6.27
N HIS A 163 -35.62 -3.39 4.98
CA HIS A 163 -36.97 -3.61 4.44
C HIS A 163 -37.09 -5.04 3.92
N ASP A 164 -38.21 -5.70 4.20
CA ASP A 164 -38.50 -7.00 3.60
C ASP A 164 -38.68 -6.85 2.08
N LEU A 165 -37.97 -7.67 1.29
CA LEU A 165 -37.97 -7.58 -0.17
C LEU A 165 -39.37 -7.72 -0.78
N ASP A 166 -40.24 -8.54 -0.19
CA ASP A 166 -41.59 -8.79 -0.72
C ASP A 166 -42.53 -7.59 -0.54
N ALA A 167 -42.27 -6.76 0.47
CA ALA A 167 -43.03 -5.55 0.75
C ALA A 167 -42.35 -4.28 0.19
N TRP A 168 -41.12 -4.39 -0.28
CA TRP A 168 -40.33 -3.26 -0.71
C TRP A 168 -40.56 -2.93 -2.19
N LYS A 169 -40.72 -1.64 -2.46
CA LYS A 169 -40.74 -1.04 -3.78
C LYS A 169 -39.96 0.25 -3.70
N GLU A 170 -39.08 0.52 -4.66
CA GLU A 170 -38.35 1.77 -4.69
C GLU A 170 -39.34 2.93 -4.88
N THR A 171 -39.27 3.91 -3.98
CA THR A 171 -40.10 5.11 -4.01
C THR A 171 -39.20 6.33 -4.12
N GLY A 172 -39.24 7.04 -5.25
CA GLY A 172 -38.46 8.25 -5.47
C GLY A 172 -38.51 8.69 -6.92
N GLY A 173 -38.56 10.01 -7.16
CA GLY A 173 -38.20 10.61 -8.45
C GLY A 173 -36.69 10.82 -8.53
N GLN A 174 -36.24 11.62 -9.50
CA GLN A 174 -34.84 12.03 -9.73
C GLN A 174 -34.01 12.19 -8.42
N PRO A 175 -32.72 11.80 -8.43
CA PRO A 175 -31.83 11.87 -7.27
C PRO A 175 -31.95 13.21 -6.55
N ASP A 176 -32.09 13.20 -5.22
CA ASP A 176 -32.12 14.43 -4.43
C ASP A 176 -30.69 15.01 -4.37
N PRO A 177 -30.41 16.16 -5.02
CA PRO A 177 -29.08 16.77 -5.01
C PRO A 177 -28.63 17.21 -3.59
N ALA A 178 -29.52 17.18 -2.60
CA ALA A 178 -29.19 17.44 -1.20
C ALA A 178 -28.69 16.21 -0.41
N LEU A 179 -28.76 15.00 -0.96
CA LEU A 179 -28.18 13.81 -0.31
C LEU A 179 -26.66 13.83 -0.42
N GLN A 180 -25.98 13.96 0.72
CA GLN A 180 -24.52 13.86 0.74
C GLN A 180 -24.08 12.44 0.35
N PRO A 181 -23.11 12.29 -0.57
CA PRO A 181 -22.58 10.99 -0.94
C PRO A 181 -22.02 10.27 0.28
N PHE A 182 -22.46 9.04 0.50
CA PHE A 182 -21.98 8.21 1.59
C PHE A 182 -20.63 7.58 1.21
N THR A 183 -19.64 7.67 2.10
CA THR A 183 -18.26 7.22 1.85
C THR A 183 -17.81 6.22 2.92
N THR A 184 -16.70 5.51 2.66
CA THR A 184 -16.13 4.49 3.54
C THR A 184 -15.63 5.01 4.89
N ILE A 185 -15.42 6.31 5.02
CA ILE A 185 -14.89 6.91 6.25
C ILE A 185 -15.97 7.26 7.28
N GLY A 186 -17.26 7.18 6.92
CA GLY A 186 -18.39 7.48 7.81
C GLY A 186 -18.22 8.82 8.53
N TYR A 187 -17.94 8.78 9.85
CA TYR A 187 -17.69 9.95 10.69
C TYR A 187 -16.25 10.52 10.61
N GLY A 188 -15.46 10.14 9.61
CA GLY A 188 -14.07 10.57 9.43
C GLY A 188 -13.01 9.57 9.96
N ASN A 189 -13.39 8.33 10.26
CA ASN A 189 -12.44 7.28 10.67
C ASN A 189 -12.21 6.29 9.53
N LEU A 190 -10.95 6.06 9.16
CA LEU A 190 -10.56 5.14 8.08
C LEU A 190 -10.97 3.69 8.33
N SER A 191 -11.09 3.28 9.59
CA SER A 191 -11.54 1.93 9.99
C SER A 191 -13.05 1.84 10.21
N TRP A 192 -13.82 2.92 9.98
CA TRP A 192 -15.27 2.92 10.23
C TRP A 192 -15.98 1.79 9.49
N ALA A 193 -15.69 1.64 8.19
CA ALA A 193 -16.29 0.62 7.33
C ALA A 193 -15.89 -0.83 7.67
N ALA A 194 -14.85 -1.01 8.50
CA ALA A 194 -14.31 -2.33 8.82
C ALA A 194 -14.95 -2.97 10.06
N TYR A 195 -15.64 -2.20 10.91
CA TYR A 195 -16.31 -2.73 12.10
C TYR A 195 -17.79 -2.99 11.84
N PHE A 196 -18.25 -4.21 12.11
CA PHE A 196 -19.65 -4.59 11.98
C PHE A 196 -20.61 -3.67 12.75
N ASP A 197 -20.27 -3.34 14.01
CA ASP A 197 -21.12 -2.52 14.87
C ASP A 197 -21.29 -1.07 14.35
N ASN A 198 -20.39 -0.59 13.49
CA ASN A 198 -20.50 0.74 12.87
C ASN A 198 -21.39 0.74 11.62
N VAL A 199 -21.34 -0.36 10.85
CA VAL A 199 -21.90 -0.44 9.51
C VAL A 199 -23.17 -1.29 9.41
N ARG A 200 -23.76 -1.67 10.54
CA ARG A 200 -24.99 -2.44 10.54
C ARG A 200 -26.08 -1.74 9.72
N ASN A 201 -26.70 -2.52 8.84
CA ASN A 201 -27.63 -2.17 7.78
C ASN A 201 -27.06 -1.26 6.66
N ARG A 202 -25.72 -1.18 6.53
CA ARG A 202 -25.02 -0.44 5.46
C ARG A 202 -24.02 -1.34 4.74
N LEU A 203 -23.03 -1.86 5.46
CA LEU A 203 -22.04 -2.84 4.99
C LEU A 203 -22.03 -4.12 5.85
N GLY A 204 -23.06 -4.28 6.68
CA GLY A 204 -23.28 -5.47 7.50
C GLY A 204 -24.76 -5.67 7.79
N PHE A 205 -25.15 -6.92 8.06
CA PHE A 205 -26.53 -7.30 8.30
C PHE A 205 -26.59 -8.37 9.39
N TYR A 206 -27.58 -8.28 10.28
CA TYR A 206 -27.82 -9.31 11.30
C TYR A 206 -29.13 -10.02 11.01
N ASP A 207 -29.06 -11.34 10.90
CA ASP A 207 -30.19 -12.23 10.71
C ASP A 207 -30.33 -13.14 11.95
N ASP A 208 -31.49 -13.10 12.60
CA ASP A 208 -31.75 -13.88 13.82
C ASP A 208 -31.97 -15.37 13.55
N LEU A 209 -32.18 -15.78 12.29
CA LEU A 209 -32.42 -17.16 11.87
C LEU A 209 -33.60 -17.86 12.58
N SER A 210 -34.49 -17.10 13.24
CA SER A 210 -35.60 -17.64 14.03
C SER A 210 -36.65 -18.39 13.19
N ASP A 211 -36.70 -18.09 11.89
CA ASP A 211 -37.57 -18.74 10.92
C ASP A 211 -36.91 -19.88 10.14
N VAL A 212 -35.65 -20.24 10.46
CA VAL A 212 -34.95 -21.37 9.84
C VAL A 212 -34.74 -22.48 10.87
N PRO A 213 -35.57 -23.55 10.86
CA PRO A 213 -35.46 -24.62 11.85
C PRO A 213 -34.19 -25.47 11.67
N ALA A 214 -33.76 -25.68 10.42
CA ALA A 214 -32.53 -26.36 10.06
C ALA A 214 -32.01 -25.86 8.70
N GLY A 215 -30.68 -25.75 8.59
CA GLY A 215 -29.96 -25.43 7.36
C GLY A 215 -29.79 -26.65 6.44
N PRO A 216 -28.96 -26.56 5.40
CA PRO A 216 -27.92 -25.56 5.17
C PRO A 216 -28.46 -24.21 4.65
N ILE A 217 -27.70 -23.14 4.90
CA ILE A 217 -28.02 -21.75 4.57
C ILE A 217 -26.92 -21.18 3.67
N ALA A 218 -27.30 -20.28 2.77
CA ALA A 218 -26.38 -19.45 2.00
C ALA A 218 -26.92 -18.01 1.94
N TYR A 219 -26.02 -17.04 1.77
CA TYR A 219 -26.37 -15.63 1.59
C TYR A 219 -25.74 -15.05 0.33
N LEU A 220 -26.51 -14.24 -0.38
CA LEU A 220 -26.06 -13.37 -1.47
C LEU A 220 -26.24 -11.91 -1.04
N VAL A 221 -25.25 -11.07 -1.33
CA VAL A 221 -25.31 -9.63 -1.14
C VAL A 221 -25.00 -8.94 -2.46
N CYS A 222 -25.87 -8.04 -2.89
CA CYS A 222 -25.70 -7.23 -4.11
C CYS A 222 -25.90 -5.75 -3.79
N GLY A 223 -24.96 -4.88 -4.18
CA GLY A 223 -25.00 -3.44 -3.97
C GLY A 223 -24.98 -2.64 -5.26
N TRP A 224 -25.89 -1.66 -5.41
CA TRP A 224 -25.93 -0.75 -6.55
C TRP A 224 -26.16 0.69 -6.11
N TYR A 225 -25.87 1.61 -7.03
CA TYR A 225 -26.12 3.04 -6.88
C TYR A 225 -27.54 3.37 -7.36
N SER A 226 -28.34 4.02 -6.51
CA SER A 226 -29.63 4.56 -6.88
C SER A 226 -29.49 5.81 -7.76
N ASP A 227 -28.43 6.60 -7.55
CA ASP A 227 -28.02 7.72 -8.39
C ASP A 227 -26.84 7.32 -9.30
N PRO A 228 -27.04 7.26 -10.63
CA PRO A 228 -25.97 6.95 -11.57
C PRO A 228 -24.81 7.94 -11.55
N ALA A 229 -25.02 9.19 -11.12
CA ALA A 229 -23.95 10.18 -11.05
C ALA A 229 -22.94 9.91 -9.92
N LEU A 230 -23.30 9.07 -8.95
CA LEU A 230 -22.42 8.65 -7.86
C LEU A 230 -21.64 7.36 -8.19
N ASP A 231 -22.02 6.67 -9.28
CA ASP A 231 -21.37 5.44 -9.73
C ASP A 231 -19.99 5.76 -10.35
N PRO A 232 -18.92 5.04 -10.00
CA PRO A 232 -17.58 5.28 -10.56
C PRO A 232 -17.50 5.13 -12.10
N LEU A 233 -18.42 4.40 -12.72
CA LEU A 233 -18.53 4.19 -14.17
C LEU A 233 -19.61 5.08 -14.83
N GLY A 234 -20.41 5.79 -14.02
CA GLY A 234 -21.41 6.75 -14.48
C GLY A 234 -20.88 8.17 -14.67
N ASP A 235 -19.56 8.37 -14.54
CA ASP A 235 -18.91 9.69 -14.62
C ASP A 235 -19.09 10.29 -16.04
N PRO A 236 -19.65 11.52 -16.17
CA PRO A 236 -19.82 12.19 -17.46
C PRO A 236 -18.51 12.53 -18.18
N ALA A 237 -17.35 12.35 -17.54
CA ALA A 237 -16.03 12.43 -18.17
C ALA A 237 -15.73 11.22 -19.08
N ILE A 238 -16.37 10.07 -18.88
CA ILE A 238 -16.17 8.87 -19.69
C ILE A 238 -16.96 9.00 -20.99
N ARG A 239 -16.27 9.27 -22.12
CA ARG A 239 -16.91 9.61 -23.40
C ARG A 239 -16.57 8.65 -24.54
N SER A 240 -15.71 7.68 -24.30
CA SER A 240 -15.28 6.68 -25.27
C SER A 240 -14.93 5.37 -24.58
N LEU A 241 -14.83 4.28 -25.35
CA LEU A 241 -14.34 3.00 -24.86
C LEU A 241 -12.90 3.11 -24.31
N ALA A 242 -12.07 3.99 -24.88
CA ALA A 242 -10.73 4.26 -24.37
C ALA A 242 -10.76 4.92 -22.98
N ASP A 243 -11.67 5.88 -22.75
CA ASP A 243 -11.86 6.50 -21.43
C ASP A 243 -12.39 5.47 -20.41
N PHE A 244 -13.29 4.59 -20.84
CA PHE A 244 -13.80 3.50 -20.01
C PHE A 244 -12.66 2.53 -19.62
N ASN A 245 -11.84 2.11 -20.57
CA ASN A 245 -10.71 1.23 -20.32
C ASN A 245 -9.66 1.90 -19.43
N GLN A 246 -9.45 3.22 -19.58
CA GLN A 246 -8.59 3.97 -18.66
C GLN A 246 -9.20 4.01 -17.25
N ARG A 247 -10.51 4.25 -17.13
CA ARG A 247 -11.19 4.25 -15.84
C ARG A 247 -11.11 2.89 -15.15
N MET A 248 -11.29 1.79 -15.88
CA MET A 248 -11.12 0.43 -15.36
C MET A 248 -9.70 0.19 -14.84
N LYS A 249 -8.67 0.68 -15.54
CA LYS A 249 -7.27 0.64 -15.07
C LYS A 249 -7.06 1.46 -13.79
N ASP A 250 -7.62 2.68 -13.72
CA ASP A 250 -7.53 3.53 -12.53
C ASP A 250 -8.19 2.86 -11.31
N LEU A 251 -9.25 2.08 -11.54
CA LEU A 251 -9.93 1.28 -10.52
C LEU A 251 -9.25 -0.08 -10.27
N SER A 252 -8.18 -0.41 -10.99
CA SER A 252 -7.52 -1.72 -10.95
C SER A 252 -8.49 -2.89 -11.21
N TRP A 253 -9.45 -2.70 -12.11
CA TRP A 253 -10.42 -3.71 -12.52
C TRP A 253 -10.13 -4.21 -13.93
N SER A 254 -10.42 -5.47 -14.21
CA SER A 254 -10.28 -6.06 -15.54
C SER A 254 -11.60 -6.69 -16.01
N LEU A 255 -11.91 -6.52 -17.30
CA LEU A 255 -13.04 -7.17 -17.98
C LEU A 255 -12.54 -7.81 -19.28
N PRO A 256 -13.04 -9.00 -19.67
CA PRO A 256 -12.77 -9.56 -21.00
C PRO A 256 -13.43 -8.72 -22.09
N ASP A 257 -12.67 -8.34 -23.13
CA ASP A 257 -13.16 -7.48 -24.23
C ASP A 257 -14.22 -8.17 -25.11
N THR A 258 -14.39 -9.49 -25.00
CA THR A 258 -15.22 -10.31 -25.90
C THR A 258 -16.72 -10.26 -25.63
N ASP A 259 -17.15 -9.78 -24.45
CA ASP A 259 -18.49 -10.09 -23.93
C ASP A 259 -19.49 -8.92 -24.03
N PHE A 260 -19.06 -7.75 -24.53
CA PHE A 260 -19.90 -6.55 -24.57
C PHE A 260 -21.11 -6.67 -25.51
N HIS A 261 -20.93 -7.29 -26.68
CA HIS A 261 -21.95 -7.32 -27.72
C HIS A 261 -23.13 -8.22 -27.32
N GLU A 262 -22.84 -9.41 -26.80
CA GLU A 262 -23.85 -10.38 -26.37
C GLU A 262 -24.63 -9.86 -25.16
N ALA A 263 -23.94 -9.28 -24.17
CA ALA A 263 -24.58 -8.68 -23.00
C ALA A 263 -25.53 -7.54 -23.39
N LEU A 264 -25.09 -6.66 -24.31
CA LEU A 264 -25.92 -5.56 -24.81
C LEU A 264 -27.14 -6.07 -25.56
N GLN A 265 -26.97 -7.06 -26.46
CA GLN A 265 -28.08 -7.64 -27.21
C GLN A 265 -29.12 -8.26 -26.27
N SER A 266 -28.69 -9.06 -25.29
CA SER A 266 -29.60 -9.67 -24.31
C SER A 266 -30.38 -8.63 -23.51
N ALA A 267 -29.74 -7.52 -23.10
CA ALA A 267 -30.40 -6.44 -22.39
C ALA A 267 -31.42 -5.70 -23.27
N GLN A 268 -31.10 -5.47 -24.55
CA GLN A 268 -32.02 -4.85 -25.51
C GLN A 268 -33.25 -5.73 -25.80
N GLU A 269 -33.06 -7.04 -25.93
CA GLU A 269 -34.16 -8.00 -26.11
C GLU A 269 -35.08 -8.01 -24.89
N HIS A 270 -34.51 -8.06 -23.68
CA HIS A 270 -35.29 -7.97 -22.44
C HIS A 270 -36.06 -6.64 -22.34
N LEU A 271 -35.43 -5.50 -22.66
CA LEU A 271 -36.09 -4.20 -22.69
C LEU A 271 -37.25 -4.16 -23.67
N LYS A 272 -37.08 -4.69 -24.89
CA LYS A 272 -38.15 -4.76 -25.89
C LYS A 272 -39.35 -5.54 -25.37
N VAL A 273 -39.11 -6.69 -24.72
CA VAL A 273 -40.18 -7.48 -24.11
C VAL A 273 -40.91 -6.72 -23.00
N THR A 274 -40.17 -6.01 -22.13
CA THR A 274 -40.80 -5.23 -21.04
C THR A 274 -41.66 -4.09 -21.59
N MET A 275 -41.24 -3.44 -22.69
CA MET A 275 -42.03 -2.41 -23.37
C MET A 275 -43.29 -2.99 -24.02
N ASP A 276 -43.20 -4.16 -24.66
CA ASP A 276 -44.35 -4.89 -25.23
C ASP A 276 -45.38 -5.31 -24.16
N LEU A 277 -44.94 -5.47 -22.91
CA LEU A 277 -45.77 -5.72 -21.74
C LEU A 277 -46.32 -4.44 -21.07
N GLY A 278 -46.00 -3.26 -21.61
CA GLY A 278 -46.47 -1.97 -21.09
C GLY A 278 -45.69 -1.46 -19.86
N LEU A 279 -44.53 -2.04 -19.56
CA LEU A 279 -43.68 -1.63 -18.45
C LEU A 279 -42.78 -0.47 -18.90
N ALA A 280 -43.07 0.73 -18.39
CA ALA A 280 -42.26 1.91 -18.68
C ALA A 280 -40.84 1.74 -18.14
N SER A 281 -39.84 1.93 -19.00
CA SER A 281 -38.43 2.07 -18.62
C SER A 281 -37.96 3.41 -19.14
N GLU A 282 -37.65 4.35 -18.25
CA GLU A 282 -37.10 5.63 -18.66
C GLU A 282 -35.62 5.44 -19.03
N TRP A 283 -35.27 5.83 -20.26
CA TRP A 283 -33.89 5.95 -20.68
C TRP A 283 -33.37 7.27 -20.11
N PRO A 284 -32.34 7.27 -19.27
CA PRO A 284 -31.67 8.52 -18.94
C PRO A 284 -31.27 9.18 -20.25
N THR A 285 -31.67 10.43 -20.47
CA THR A 285 -31.47 11.14 -21.74
C THR A 285 -29.99 11.29 -22.12
N LYS A 286 -29.08 11.04 -21.15
CA LYS A 286 -27.62 10.98 -21.28
C LYS A 286 -27.06 9.57 -21.62
N LEU A 287 -27.88 8.53 -21.58
CA LEU A 287 -27.56 7.12 -21.84
C LEU A 287 -28.08 6.62 -23.19
N ARG A 288 -28.39 7.54 -24.13
CA ARG A 288 -28.64 7.13 -25.51
C ARG A 288 -27.35 6.49 -26.03
N PRO A 289 -27.38 5.24 -26.52
CA PRO A 289 -26.43 4.85 -27.55
C PRO A 289 -26.64 5.88 -28.65
N GLU A 290 -25.62 6.61 -29.07
CA GLU A 290 -25.66 7.36 -30.33
C GLU A 290 -25.69 6.39 -31.54
N ALA A 291 -26.37 5.25 -31.41
CA ALA A 291 -26.54 4.24 -32.44
C ALA A 291 -27.37 4.74 -33.63
N ASP A 292 -28.01 5.91 -33.51
CA ASP A 292 -28.78 6.55 -34.58
C ASP A 292 -28.34 7.98 -34.88
N ALA A 293 -27.09 8.37 -34.61
CA ALA A 293 -26.51 9.47 -35.40
C ALA A 293 -26.12 8.85 -36.75
N PRO A 294 -26.93 8.99 -37.83
CA PRO A 294 -26.51 8.51 -39.13
C PRO A 294 -25.16 9.15 -39.41
N PHE A 295 -24.20 8.31 -39.83
CA PHE A 295 -22.97 8.73 -40.48
C PHE A 295 -23.32 9.95 -41.34
N ASN A 296 -22.89 11.14 -40.92
CA ASN A 296 -23.15 12.35 -41.66
C ASN A 296 -21.85 12.71 -42.38
N PRO A 297 -21.60 12.15 -43.58
CA PRO A 297 -20.50 12.58 -44.42
C PRO A 297 -20.89 13.94 -45.01
N ARG A 298 -20.96 14.98 -44.17
CA ARG A 298 -21.09 16.35 -44.67
C ARG A 298 -19.74 16.76 -45.25
N SER A 299 -19.67 16.51 -46.56
CA SER A 299 -18.91 17.24 -47.58
C SER A 299 -18.29 18.56 -47.08
N PRO A 300 -17.01 18.82 -47.42
CA PRO A 300 -16.30 20.01 -46.96
C PRO A 300 -16.88 21.25 -47.65
N LYS A 301 -17.87 21.89 -47.03
CA LYS A 301 -18.27 23.25 -47.38
C LYS A 301 -17.90 24.18 -46.24
N GLN A 302 -16.82 24.92 -46.51
CA GLN A 302 -16.44 26.23 -45.99
C GLN A 302 -16.94 26.57 -44.58
N ALA A 303 -16.01 26.52 -43.63
CA ALA A 303 -16.18 27.07 -42.30
C ALA A 303 -16.49 28.58 -42.35
N SER A 304 -17.60 28.98 -41.72
CA SER A 304 -17.79 30.36 -41.26
C SER A 304 -16.95 30.60 -39.99
N PRO A 305 -16.35 31.79 -39.79
CA PRO A 305 -15.28 32.02 -38.82
C PRO A 305 -15.76 32.34 -37.39
N ALA A 306 -16.69 31.57 -36.83
CA ALA A 306 -17.20 31.84 -35.47
C ALA A 306 -17.65 30.58 -34.71
N VAL A 307 -16.74 29.66 -34.37
CA VAL A 307 -16.90 28.68 -33.28
C VAL A 307 -15.53 28.40 -32.65
N PRO A 308 -15.39 28.33 -31.30
CA PRO A 308 -14.11 28.08 -30.64
C PRO A 308 -13.57 26.67 -30.89
N VAL A 309 -12.24 26.56 -30.94
CA VAL A 309 -11.46 25.33 -31.03
C VAL A 309 -11.68 24.47 -29.78
N GLY A 310 -12.33 23.32 -29.94
CA GLY A 310 -12.27 22.18 -29.04
C GLY A 310 -12.08 20.91 -29.88
N PRO A 311 -11.41 19.86 -29.38
CA PRO A 311 -11.18 18.65 -30.16
C PRO A 311 -12.52 17.98 -30.53
N PRO A 312 -12.64 17.39 -31.73
CA PRO A 312 -13.85 16.68 -32.13
C PRO A 312 -13.95 15.36 -31.36
N TYR A 313 -15.00 15.19 -30.56
CA TYR A 313 -15.37 13.89 -30.01
C TYR A 313 -15.96 13.05 -31.15
N VAL A 314 -15.20 12.07 -31.61
CA VAL A 314 -15.73 10.99 -32.45
C VAL A 314 -15.67 9.75 -31.58
N SER A 315 -16.81 9.33 -31.02
CA SER A 315 -16.95 7.94 -30.58
C SER A 315 -16.88 7.10 -31.86
N ASP A 316 -16.08 6.04 -31.82
CA ASP A 316 -15.92 5.04 -32.89
C ASP A 316 -17.18 4.17 -33.11
N GLY A 317 -18.29 4.48 -32.41
CA GLY A 317 -19.50 3.69 -32.37
C GLY A 317 -19.46 2.53 -31.37
N SER A 318 -18.37 2.37 -30.61
CA SER A 318 -18.23 1.33 -29.60
C SER A 318 -19.09 1.65 -28.37
N TRP A 319 -19.80 0.65 -27.83
CA TRP A 319 -20.60 0.76 -26.61
C TRP A 319 -19.80 0.28 -25.38
N TRP A 320 -20.09 0.85 -24.20
CA TRP A 320 -19.49 0.44 -22.91
C TRP A 320 -20.51 0.46 -21.75
N PRO A 321 -20.32 -0.36 -20.70
CA PRO A 321 -21.12 -0.31 -19.47
C PRO A 321 -20.90 0.99 -18.69
N GLN A 322 -21.98 1.54 -18.10
CA GLN A 322 -21.92 2.79 -17.32
C GLN A 322 -22.44 2.64 -15.89
N ALA A 323 -22.61 1.40 -15.44
CA ALA A 323 -23.16 1.11 -14.13
C ALA A 323 -22.47 -0.10 -13.51
N THR A 324 -22.36 -0.05 -12.19
CA THR A 324 -21.64 -1.02 -11.36
C THR A 324 -22.63 -1.79 -10.49
N LEU A 325 -22.38 -3.08 -10.28
CA LEU A 325 -23.04 -3.91 -9.28
C LEU A 325 -21.97 -4.63 -8.45
N CYS A 326 -21.83 -4.26 -7.19
CA CYS A 326 -20.95 -4.98 -6.27
C CYS A 326 -21.67 -6.24 -5.79
N HIS A 327 -21.04 -7.41 -5.82
CA HIS A 327 -21.69 -8.64 -5.38
C HIS A 327 -20.75 -9.60 -4.64
N GLY A 328 -21.31 -10.34 -3.70
CA GLY A 328 -20.60 -11.41 -3.04
C GLY A 328 -21.56 -12.33 -2.30
N SER A 329 -21.10 -13.54 -2.01
CA SER A 329 -21.92 -14.58 -1.39
C SER A 329 -21.10 -15.39 -0.38
N VAL A 330 -21.82 -16.06 0.51
CA VAL A 330 -21.26 -17.01 1.47
C VAL A 330 -22.15 -18.25 1.50
N VAL A 331 -21.53 -19.40 1.32
CA VAL A 331 -22.21 -20.67 1.01
C VAL A 331 -21.89 -21.75 2.04
N ALA A 332 -22.57 -22.90 1.98
CA ALA A 332 -22.31 -24.07 2.84
C ALA A 332 -22.41 -23.81 4.35
N ILE A 333 -23.30 -22.92 4.81
CA ILE A 333 -23.45 -22.63 6.23
C ILE A 333 -24.38 -23.67 6.88
N GLY A 334 -23.88 -24.45 7.85
CA GLY A 334 -24.73 -25.31 8.68
C GLY A 334 -25.51 -24.51 9.73
N TRP A 335 -26.75 -24.88 10.05
CA TRP A 335 -27.55 -24.31 11.15
C TRP A 335 -28.61 -25.31 11.67
N PRO A 336 -28.92 -25.36 12.99
CA PRO A 336 -28.19 -24.75 14.10
C PRO A 336 -26.88 -25.48 14.40
N THR A 337 -26.69 -26.70 13.88
CA THR A 337 -25.45 -27.47 13.91
C THR A 337 -24.62 -27.29 12.64
N VAL A 338 -23.34 -27.63 12.70
CA VAL A 338 -22.46 -27.60 11.51
C VAL A 338 -22.90 -28.63 10.45
N GLY A 339 -23.37 -29.82 10.83
CA GLY A 339 -23.76 -30.86 9.87
C GLY A 339 -25.14 -30.68 9.24
N TRP A 340 -25.31 -31.24 8.04
CA TRP A 340 -26.59 -31.41 7.30
C TRP A 340 -26.53 -32.68 6.43
N PRO A 341 -27.65 -33.17 5.85
CA PRO A 341 -27.67 -34.39 5.06
C PRO A 341 -26.63 -34.41 3.93
N GLY A 342 -25.72 -35.38 3.95
CA GLY A 342 -24.61 -35.49 2.99
C GLY A 342 -23.29 -34.87 3.47
N ASN A 343 -23.36 -33.97 4.44
CA ASN A 343 -22.25 -33.40 5.21
C ASN A 343 -22.44 -33.67 6.71
N ASP A 344 -22.76 -34.90 7.08
CA ASP A 344 -23.22 -35.23 8.45
C ASP A 344 -22.18 -34.89 9.53
N LYS A 345 -20.89 -34.96 9.17
CA LYS A 345 -19.75 -34.61 10.05
C LYS A 345 -19.43 -33.12 10.07
N GLY A 346 -20.10 -32.30 9.26
CA GLY A 346 -19.82 -30.88 9.14
C GLY A 346 -18.42 -30.59 8.62
N VAL A 347 -17.86 -31.39 7.71
CA VAL A 347 -16.49 -31.18 7.19
C VAL A 347 -16.44 -29.90 6.38
N LEU A 348 -17.46 -29.64 5.55
CA LEU A 348 -17.49 -28.43 4.73
C LEU A 348 -17.91 -27.18 5.49
N SER A 349 -18.48 -27.31 6.68
CA SER A 349 -19.14 -26.24 7.44
C SER A 349 -18.69 -26.16 8.89
N GLY A 350 -17.59 -26.87 9.15
CA GLY A 350 -16.85 -26.75 10.38
C GLY A 350 -16.39 -25.31 10.49
N GLU A 351 -16.35 -24.81 11.72
CA GLU A 351 -15.88 -23.47 12.03
C GLU A 351 -14.34 -23.44 11.99
N GLU A 352 -13.74 -23.83 10.86
CA GLU A 352 -12.32 -23.61 10.62
C GLU A 352 -12.07 -22.10 10.47
N GLY A 353 -10.99 -21.62 11.10
CA GLY A 353 -10.71 -20.19 11.26
C GLY A 353 -10.95 -19.69 12.68
N GLY A 354 -11.37 -18.43 12.81
CA GLY A 354 -11.57 -17.76 14.09
C GLY A 354 -10.29 -17.24 14.74
N PRO A 355 -10.39 -16.64 15.94
CA PRO A 355 -9.22 -16.20 16.68
C PRO A 355 -8.28 -17.37 17.02
N PRO A 356 -7.00 -17.33 16.64
CA PRO A 356 -6.03 -18.36 17.04
C PRO A 356 -5.84 -18.41 18.58
N PRO A 357 -5.38 -19.55 19.12
CA PRO A 357 -5.00 -19.61 20.53
C PRO A 357 -3.84 -18.67 20.82
N ALA A 358 -3.91 -17.92 21.92
CA ALA A 358 -2.89 -16.93 22.28
C ALA A 358 -1.45 -17.49 22.38
N SER A 359 -1.30 -18.80 22.66
CA SER A 359 0.00 -19.49 22.71
C SER A 359 0.65 -19.72 21.34
N ALA A 360 -0.12 -19.64 20.25
CA ALA A 360 0.41 -19.74 18.88
C ALA A 360 0.91 -18.39 18.33
N VAL A 361 0.66 -17.29 19.06
CA VAL A 361 0.97 -15.93 18.62
C VAL A 361 2.30 -15.48 19.22
N ASN A 362 3.25 -15.07 18.37
CA ASN A 362 4.48 -14.42 18.79
C ASN A 362 4.30 -12.90 18.80
N VAL A 363 4.79 -12.23 19.84
CA VAL A 363 4.78 -10.76 19.95
C VAL A 363 6.20 -10.25 20.03
N VAL A 364 6.51 -9.24 19.23
CA VAL A 364 7.82 -8.58 19.19
C VAL A 364 7.67 -7.09 19.38
N VAL A 365 8.54 -6.49 20.18
CA VAL A 365 8.63 -5.03 20.33
C VAL A 365 9.98 -4.55 19.81
N GLY A 366 9.98 -3.51 19.00
CA GLY A 366 11.19 -2.88 18.47
C GLY A 366 11.06 -1.37 18.40
N ASN A 367 12.18 -0.64 18.24
CA ASN A 367 12.10 0.80 17.99
C ASN A 367 11.67 1.10 16.54
N SER A 368 11.88 0.15 15.64
CA SER A 368 11.43 0.21 14.24
C SER A 368 10.84 -1.12 13.77
N ILE A 369 10.10 -1.09 12.65
CA ILE A 369 9.58 -2.30 11.99
C ILE A 369 10.74 -3.22 11.56
N VAL A 370 11.85 -2.64 11.10
CA VAL A 370 13.04 -3.36 10.62
C VAL A 370 13.64 -4.22 11.73
N GLU A 371 13.90 -3.61 12.89
CA GLU A 371 14.41 -4.33 14.07
C GLU A 371 13.44 -5.43 14.53
N ALA A 372 12.15 -5.13 14.61
CA ALA A 372 11.18 -6.11 15.08
C ALA A 372 11.05 -7.31 14.12
N MET A 373 11.13 -7.06 12.80
CA MET A 373 11.13 -8.13 11.78
C MET A 373 12.42 -8.95 11.84
N ALA A 374 13.56 -8.30 12.04
CA ALA A 374 14.85 -8.97 12.23
C ALA A 374 14.86 -9.92 13.43
N VAL A 375 14.25 -9.53 14.55
CA VAL A 375 14.09 -10.39 15.74
C VAL A 375 13.21 -11.61 15.43
N LEU A 376 12.12 -11.44 14.66
CA LEU A 376 11.28 -12.56 14.23
C LEU A 376 12.06 -13.58 13.39
N VAL A 377 12.82 -13.08 12.40
CA VAL A 377 13.62 -13.95 11.52
C VAL A 377 14.77 -14.60 12.28
N GLY A 378 15.50 -13.86 13.11
CA GLY A 378 16.57 -14.43 13.93
C GLY A 378 16.07 -15.50 14.90
N LYS A 379 14.83 -15.40 15.41
CA LYS A 379 14.19 -16.49 16.18
C LYS A 379 13.90 -17.72 15.30
N ALA A 380 13.43 -17.52 14.07
CA ALA A 380 13.10 -18.60 13.16
C ALA A 380 14.35 -19.36 12.68
N THR A 381 15.43 -18.63 12.34
CA THR A 381 16.69 -19.21 11.87
C THR A 381 17.64 -19.60 13.00
N LYS A 382 17.38 -19.12 14.23
CA LYS A 382 18.24 -19.27 15.42
C LYS A 382 19.64 -18.64 15.23
N SER A 383 19.74 -17.62 14.37
CA SER A 383 20.96 -16.89 14.07
C SER A 383 20.75 -15.39 14.30
N THR A 384 21.54 -14.79 15.17
CA THR A 384 21.57 -13.33 15.35
C THR A 384 22.24 -12.62 14.18
N GLN A 385 23.05 -13.33 13.39
CA GLN A 385 23.69 -12.78 12.20
C GLN A 385 22.67 -12.56 11.08
N ASP A 386 21.75 -13.51 10.87
CA ASP A 386 20.69 -13.41 9.86
C ASP A 386 19.76 -12.23 10.14
N ALA A 387 19.49 -11.96 11.42
CA ALA A 387 18.74 -10.78 11.85
C ALA A 387 19.45 -9.49 11.38
N ARG A 388 20.76 -9.37 11.60
CA ARG A 388 21.55 -8.19 11.19
C ARG A 388 21.66 -8.03 9.68
N ILE A 389 21.80 -9.14 8.95
CA ILE A 389 21.81 -9.13 7.49
C ILE A 389 20.46 -8.63 6.95
N LEU A 390 19.36 -9.08 7.55
CA LEU A 390 18.03 -8.64 7.17
C LEU A 390 17.80 -7.15 7.46
N GLU A 391 18.34 -6.62 8.57
CA GLU A 391 18.33 -5.18 8.85
C GLU A 391 19.06 -4.40 7.74
N ALA A 392 20.28 -4.82 7.40
CA ALA A 392 21.08 -4.19 6.35
C ALA A 392 20.39 -4.25 4.98
N PHE A 393 19.77 -5.39 4.66
CA PHE A 393 19.01 -5.58 3.42
C PHE A 393 17.78 -4.66 3.35
N GLN A 394 16.94 -4.63 4.39
CA GLN A 394 15.74 -3.79 4.42
C GLN A 394 16.06 -2.29 4.35
N LEU A 395 17.22 -1.89 4.85
CA LEU A 395 17.70 -0.51 4.82
C LEU A 395 18.49 -0.17 3.54
N ASN A 396 18.71 -1.13 2.64
CA ASN A 396 19.51 -0.99 1.44
C ASN A 396 20.96 -0.54 1.71
N VAL A 397 21.54 -1.01 2.83
CA VAL A 397 22.93 -0.74 3.27
C VAL A 397 23.78 -2.01 3.32
N LEU A 398 23.32 -3.10 2.69
CA LEU A 398 24.08 -4.35 2.61
C LEU A 398 25.51 -4.15 2.06
N PRO A 399 25.75 -3.32 1.01
CA PRO A 399 27.12 -3.06 0.54
C PRO A 399 27.99 -2.33 1.57
N GLU A 400 27.40 -1.54 2.48
CA GLU A 400 28.15 -0.83 3.52
C GLU A 400 28.61 -1.77 4.64
N LEU A 401 28.02 -2.97 4.75
CA LEU A 401 28.41 -3.97 5.74
C LEU A 401 29.81 -4.54 5.48
N ASP A 402 30.27 -4.47 4.24
CA ASP A 402 31.60 -4.91 3.81
C ASP A 402 32.68 -3.82 3.97
N GLU A 403 32.28 -2.57 4.22
CA GLU A 403 33.20 -1.46 4.47
C GLU A 403 33.79 -1.52 5.89
N PRO A 404 34.97 -0.91 6.13
CA PRO A 404 35.46 -0.66 7.48
C PRO A 404 34.42 0.11 8.29
N ASP A 405 34.18 -0.36 9.53
CA ASP A 405 33.14 0.12 10.45
C ASP A 405 31.69 -0.07 9.95
N GLY A 406 31.45 -0.98 9.00
CA GLY A 406 30.11 -1.25 8.43
C GLY A 406 29.03 -1.53 9.48
N ARG A 407 29.39 -2.19 10.60
CA ARG A 407 28.47 -2.41 11.74
C ARG A 407 28.04 -1.11 12.41
N ALA A 408 29.00 -0.22 12.71
CA ALA A 408 28.70 1.08 13.31
C ALA A 408 27.88 1.96 12.36
N ARG A 409 28.12 1.85 11.03
CA ARG A 409 27.29 2.53 10.02
C ARG A 409 25.86 1.99 10.00
N LEU A 410 25.68 0.67 10.01
CA LEU A 410 24.36 0.04 10.13
C LEU A 410 23.63 0.50 11.39
N ASP A 411 24.30 0.49 12.54
CA ASP A 411 23.73 0.94 13.82
C ASP A 411 23.36 2.44 13.77
N ALA A 412 24.17 3.29 13.12
CA ALA A 412 23.85 4.70 12.91
C ALA A 412 22.62 4.89 12.00
N VAL A 413 22.49 4.08 10.94
CA VAL A 413 21.31 4.11 10.06
C VAL A 413 20.07 3.62 10.80
N LEU A 414 20.15 2.51 11.55
CA LEU A 414 19.07 2.01 12.40
C LEU A 414 18.63 3.06 13.42
N HIS A 415 19.59 3.67 14.12
CA HIS A 415 19.33 4.76 15.07
C HIS A 415 18.59 5.92 14.38
N SER A 416 19.00 6.32 13.16
CA SER A 416 18.31 7.38 12.41
C SER A 416 16.85 7.03 12.10
N LYS A 417 16.51 5.74 11.93
CA LYS A 417 15.14 5.27 11.67
C LYS A 417 14.24 5.29 12.91
N THR A 418 14.81 5.49 14.11
CA THR A 418 14.02 5.69 15.33
C THR A 418 13.39 7.09 15.42
N PHE A 419 13.72 7.99 14.48
CA PHE A 419 13.20 9.36 14.42
C PHE A 419 12.37 9.64 13.17
N GLY A 420 11.24 10.31 13.36
CA GLY A 420 10.49 10.95 12.29
C GLY A 420 11.02 12.34 12.01
N SER A 421 10.75 12.87 10.80
CA SER A 421 11.09 14.25 10.44
C SER A 421 9.85 15.05 10.03
N LYS A 422 9.88 16.38 10.26
CA LYS A 422 8.88 17.34 9.79
C LYS A 422 9.53 18.48 9.02
N PRO A 423 8.90 19.02 7.97
CA PRO A 423 9.46 20.15 7.24
C PRO A 423 9.64 21.36 8.14
N GLY A 424 10.73 22.11 7.94
CA GLY A 424 11.02 23.33 8.69
C GLY A 424 10.29 24.57 8.18
N GLY A 425 9.48 24.44 7.13
CA GLY A 425 8.98 25.53 6.29
C GLY A 425 9.92 25.84 5.12
N ASN A 426 9.60 26.87 4.35
CA ASN A 426 10.43 27.36 3.25
C ASN A 426 10.79 28.84 3.49
N VAL A 427 11.95 29.26 2.99
CA VAL A 427 12.36 30.67 2.94
C VAL A 427 12.66 31.03 1.50
N ASP A 428 12.31 32.25 1.10
CA ASP A 428 12.68 32.77 -0.22
C ASP A 428 14.20 33.01 -0.24
N ASP A 429 14.86 32.44 -1.25
CA ASP A 429 16.30 32.51 -1.46
C ASP A 429 16.60 32.90 -2.90
N ARG A 430 17.55 33.81 -3.09
CA ARG A 430 17.86 34.37 -4.41
C ARG A 430 19.13 33.70 -4.93
N VAL A 431 18.98 32.76 -5.86
CA VAL A 431 20.08 31.96 -6.40
C VAL A 431 20.52 32.52 -7.75
N TRP A 432 21.83 32.66 -7.95
CA TRP A 432 22.40 32.98 -9.26
C TRP A 432 22.36 31.75 -10.16
N GLN A 433 21.56 31.80 -11.22
CA GLN A 433 21.59 30.80 -12.27
C GLN A 433 22.68 31.21 -13.28
N PRO A 434 23.76 30.43 -13.45
CA PRO A 434 24.79 30.74 -14.44
C PRO A 434 24.21 30.69 -15.86
N PRO A 435 24.78 31.44 -16.81
CA PRO A 435 24.35 31.39 -18.20
C PRO A 435 24.46 29.97 -18.77
N SER A 436 23.47 29.58 -19.59
CA SER A 436 23.44 28.28 -20.28
C SER A 436 23.37 28.46 -21.79
N GLY A 437 23.95 27.52 -22.54
CA GLY A 437 24.07 27.58 -24.00
C GLY A 437 25.33 28.35 -24.47
N PRO A 438 25.71 28.21 -25.76
CA PRO A 438 26.84 28.92 -26.33
C PRO A 438 26.56 30.42 -26.42
N GLU A 439 27.49 31.25 -25.94
CA GLU A 439 27.37 32.71 -25.99
C GLU A 439 27.29 33.19 -27.45
N PRO A 440 26.34 34.09 -27.81
CA PRO A 440 26.28 34.63 -29.16
C PRO A 440 27.58 35.39 -29.46
N PRO A 441 28.14 35.26 -30.69
CA PRO A 441 29.32 36.03 -31.06
C PRO A 441 29.02 37.53 -30.90
N PRO A 442 30.00 38.33 -30.43
CA PRO A 442 29.82 39.77 -30.30
C PRO A 442 29.37 40.36 -31.65
N PRO A 443 28.48 41.37 -31.67
CA PRO A 443 28.00 41.97 -32.91
C PRO A 443 29.19 42.46 -33.73
N ASP A 444 29.30 41.97 -34.96
CA ASP A 444 30.39 42.26 -35.89
C ASP A 444 30.77 43.75 -35.84
N SER A 445 32.01 44.03 -35.45
CA SER A 445 32.68 45.27 -35.83
C SER A 445 32.56 45.39 -37.35
N ALA A 446 31.90 46.46 -37.82
CA ALA A 446 31.67 46.72 -39.23
C ALA A 446 32.92 46.39 -40.07
N PRO A 447 32.77 45.73 -41.24
CA PRO A 447 33.92 45.36 -42.05
C PRO A 447 34.74 46.62 -42.38
N PRO A 448 36.07 46.61 -42.21
CA PRO A 448 36.89 47.77 -42.56
C PRO A 448 36.71 48.10 -44.04
N GLY A 449 36.49 49.39 -44.34
CA GLY A 449 36.24 49.87 -45.70
C GLY A 449 37.33 49.46 -46.70
N PRO A 450 37.02 49.40 -48.01
CA PRO A 450 37.93 48.88 -49.02
C PRO A 450 39.20 49.76 -49.13
N GLY A 451 40.36 49.18 -48.81
CA GLY A 451 41.67 49.81 -48.95
C GLY A 451 42.10 49.98 -50.41
N VAL A 452 42.82 51.07 -50.69
CA VAL A 452 43.15 51.65 -52.02
C VAL A 452 44.17 50.84 -52.85
N PHE A 453 44.54 49.62 -52.44
CA PHE A 453 45.46 48.78 -53.21
C PHE A 453 44.96 47.33 -53.28
N GLN A 454 44.08 47.04 -54.24
CA GLN A 454 43.79 45.66 -54.64
C GLN A 454 44.50 45.33 -55.95
N PRO A 455 45.49 44.43 -55.98
CA PRO A 455 45.96 43.83 -57.21
C PRO A 455 44.97 42.74 -57.69
N PRO A 456 44.81 42.53 -59.00
CA PRO A 456 43.84 41.56 -59.52
C PRO A 456 44.42 40.15 -59.38
N GLN A 457 43.77 39.27 -58.62
CA GLN A 457 44.04 37.84 -58.67
C GLN A 457 42.77 37.02 -58.89
N ASN A 458 42.51 36.77 -60.16
CA ASN A 458 41.98 35.48 -60.60
C ASN A 458 43.03 34.41 -60.26
N TYR A 459 42.79 33.46 -59.35
CA TYR A 459 43.28 32.08 -59.48
C TYR A 459 42.54 31.13 -58.52
N ARG A 460 42.18 29.98 -59.09
CA ARG A 460 41.43 28.83 -58.54
C ARG A 460 42.03 28.25 -57.25
N LYS A 461 41.17 27.80 -56.33
CA LYS A 461 41.40 26.58 -55.55
C LYS A 461 40.16 25.69 -55.60
N ALA A 462 40.39 24.43 -55.96
CA ALA A 462 39.43 23.37 -56.18
C ALA A 462 38.79 22.86 -54.88
N PRO A 463 37.56 22.30 -54.92
CA PRO A 463 37.05 21.46 -53.86
C PRO A 463 37.73 20.08 -53.91
N PRO A 464 37.99 19.41 -52.76
CA PRO A 464 38.43 18.02 -52.77
C PRO A 464 37.31 17.15 -53.34
N GLY A 465 37.68 16.34 -54.33
CA GLY A 465 36.76 15.60 -55.17
C GLY A 465 36.15 14.38 -54.49
N ASN A 466 34.88 14.15 -54.79
CA ASN A 466 34.37 12.80 -55.02
C ASN A 466 34.25 12.63 -56.53
N LEU A 467 35.06 11.73 -57.09
CA LEU A 467 34.92 11.29 -58.47
C LEU A 467 33.77 10.28 -58.63
N PRO A 468 33.22 10.13 -59.85
CA PRO A 468 31.86 9.68 -60.11
C PRO A 468 31.81 8.29 -60.73
N VAL A 469 30.63 7.67 -60.70
CA VAL A 469 30.20 6.71 -61.74
C VAL A 469 28.75 7.03 -62.12
N GLY A 470 28.56 7.63 -63.30
CA GLY A 470 27.29 7.56 -64.06
C GLY A 470 27.17 6.17 -64.71
N THR A 471 26.05 5.72 -65.29
CA THR A 471 25.11 6.40 -66.19
C THR A 471 23.96 5.44 -66.55
N GLY A 472 22.75 5.98 -66.81
CA GLY A 472 21.66 5.38 -67.62
C GLY A 472 20.80 4.34 -66.88
N VAL A 473 19.48 4.20 -67.07
CA VAL A 473 18.58 4.49 -68.20
C VAL A 473 17.15 4.66 -67.64
N ALA A 474 16.31 5.38 -68.38
CA ALA A 474 14.96 5.79 -68.01
C ALA A 474 13.86 4.70 -68.12
N ARG A 475 12.82 4.85 -67.27
CA ARG A 475 11.43 4.30 -67.32
C ARG A 475 11.28 2.79 -67.01
N PRO A 476 10.11 2.27 -66.52
CA PRO A 476 8.77 2.86 -66.41
C PRO A 476 8.05 2.61 -65.04
N THR A 477 6.76 2.86 -65.06
CA THR A 477 5.66 2.74 -64.08
C THR A 477 5.41 1.38 -63.39
N HIS A 478 4.72 1.49 -62.24
CA HIS A 478 3.76 0.57 -61.58
C HIS A 478 4.27 -0.74 -60.92
N ALA A 479 3.88 -0.82 -59.63
CA ALA A 479 3.50 -1.96 -58.80
C ALA A 479 3.98 -3.37 -59.16
N ASP A 480 4.66 -4.02 -58.21
CA ASP A 480 4.21 -5.31 -57.71
C ASP A 480 4.82 -5.63 -56.33
N VAL A 481 3.96 -6.21 -55.48
CA VAL A 481 4.30 -6.84 -54.20
C VAL A 481 5.21 -8.03 -54.48
N GLN A 482 6.42 -8.06 -53.92
CA GLN A 482 7.18 -9.30 -53.76
C GLN A 482 7.88 -9.35 -52.40
N SER A 483 7.32 -10.20 -51.53
CA SER A 483 7.94 -10.72 -50.32
C SER A 483 9.33 -11.29 -50.63
N LYS A 484 10.34 -10.89 -49.86
CA LYS A 484 11.62 -11.61 -49.77
C LYS A 484 11.79 -12.24 -48.39
N PRO A 485 12.46 -13.40 -48.34
CA PRO A 485 12.35 -14.37 -47.28
C PRO A 485 13.13 -13.92 -46.05
N GLN A 486 12.51 -13.98 -44.88
CA GLN A 486 13.23 -13.89 -43.62
C GLN A 486 14.09 -15.15 -43.47
N PHE A 487 15.39 -14.99 -43.66
CA PHE A 487 16.34 -15.94 -43.11
C PHE A 487 16.47 -15.69 -41.61
N SER A 488 16.46 -16.77 -40.83
CA SER A 488 16.71 -16.78 -39.40
C SER A 488 18.05 -16.06 -39.08
N PRO A 489 18.10 -15.18 -38.07
CA PRO A 489 19.33 -14.50 -37.64
C PRO A 489 20.43 -15.44 -37.11
N ALA A 490 20.17 -16.75 -37.01
CA ALA A 490 21.09 -17.71 -36.40
C ALA A 490 22.30 -18.11 -37.25
N VAL A 491 22.55 -17.49 -38.43
CA VAL A 491 23.62 -17.92 -39.36
C VAL A 491 24.68 -16.84 -39.66
N MET A 492 24.67 -15.68 -39.01
CA MET A 492 25.80 -14.73 -39.13
C MET A 492 26.50 -14.53 -37.80
N GLN A 493 27.49 -15.40 -37.56
CA GLN A 493 28.53 -15.16 -36.57
C GLN A 493 29.64 -14.28 -37.18
N GLU A 494 30.14 -13.41 -36.29
CA GLU A 494 31.46 -12.79 -36.25
C GLU A 494 31.76 -11.55 -37.13
N SER A 495 32.10 -10.49 -36.37
CA SER A 495 32.78 -9.26 -36.78
C SER A 495 31.97 -8.21 -37.55
N GLN A 496 30.96 -7.64 -36.91
CA GLN A 496 30.74 -6.19 -36.96
C GLN A 496 29.80 -5.73 -35.85
N VAL A 497 30.33 -4.92 -34.94
CA VAL A 497 29.50 -4.11 -34.02
C VAL A 497 28.82 -3.05 -34.87
N LEU A 498 27.55 -3.25 -35.20
CA LEU A 498 26.69 -2.17 -35.67
C LEU A 498 26.34 -1.32 -34.44
N GLN A 499 27.01 -0.18 -34.29
CA GLN A 499 26.59 0.87 -33.35
C GLN A 499 25.13 1.23 -33.67
N GLY A 500 24.23 0.92 -32.75
CA GLY A 500 22.81 1.26 -32.84
C GLY A 500 22.62 2.77 -32.95
N GLY A 501 22.50 3.27 -34.17
CA GLY A 501 22.33 4.68 -34.51
C GLY A 501 20.92 5.22 -34.23
N LEU A 502 20.26 4.79 -33.16
CA LEU A 502 18.99 5.38 -32.73
C LEU A 502 19.15 6.87 -32.43
N GLY A 503 20.29 7.27 -31.85
CA GLY A 503 20.64 8.68 -31.67
C GLY A 503 20.84 9.45 -32.98
N ALA A 504 21.31 8.79 -34.05
CA ALA A 504 21.49 9.42 -35.36
C ALA A 504 20.16 9.59 -36.10
N ILE A 505 19.21 8.66 -35.92
CA ILE A 505 17.85 8.75 -36.49
C ILE A 505 17.02 9.78 -35.71
N ILE A 506 17.10 9.81 -34.38
CA ILE A 506 16.45 10.84 -33.53
C ILE A 506 16.95 12.23 -33.90
N ASN A 507 18.26 12.42 -34.08
CA ASN A 507 18.85 13.70 -34.51
C ASN A 507 18.48 14.11 -35.95
N TYR A 508 18.00 13.18 -36.79
CA TYR A 508 17.54 13.46 -38.16
C TYR A 508 16.04 13.84 -38.22
N VAL A 509 15.23 13.28 -37.30
CA VAL A 509 13.77 13.54 -37.21
C VAL A 509 13.47 14.75 -36.30
N ALA A 510 14.28 14.97 -35.27
CA ALA A 510 14.23 16.11 -34.37
C ALA A 510 15.66 16.51 -34.00
N PRO A 511 16.35 17.36 -34.79
CA PRO A 511 17.68 17.84 -34.41
C PRO A 511 17.57 18.52 -33.04
N PRO A 512 18.47 18.23 -32.09
CA PRO A 512 18.47 18.92 -30.80
C PRO A 512 18.58 20.41 -31.11
N GLY A 513 17.55 21.17 -30.72
CA GLY A 513 17.60 22.61 -30.82
C GLY A 513 18.86 23.07 -30.10
N VAL A 514 19.67 23.90 -30.76
CA VAL A 514 20.76 24.61 -30.09
C VAL A 514 20.12 25.31 -28.90
N GLU A 515 20.49 24.93 -27.67
CA GLU A 515 19.92 25.56 -26.48
C GLU A 515 20.11 27.07 -26.62
N PRO A 516 19.03 27.87 -26.64
CA PRO A 516 19.16 29.31 -26.81
C PRO A 516 19.96 29.85 -25.63
N TYR A 517 20.94 30.72 -25.91
CA TYR A 517 21.73 31.38 -24.88
C TYR A 517 20.81 32.04 -23.86
N GLN A 518 20.80 31.52 -22.64
CA GLN A 518 20.12 32.14 -21.52
C GLN A 518 21.16 32.92 -20.73
N PRO A 519 21.10 34.26 -20.68
CA PRO A 519 22.00 35.04 -19.84
C PRO A 519 21.77 34.68 -18.38
N GLY A 520 22.85 34.69 -17.59
CA GLY A 520 22.78 34.41 -16.16
C GLY A 520 21.82 35.38 -15.48
N LYS A 521 20.94 34.85 -14.63
CA LYS A 521 19.92 35.64 -13.95
C LYS A 521 19.80 35.22 -12.49
N TRP A 522 19.44 36.17 -11.66
CA TRP A 522 18.98 35.88 -10.31
C TRP A 522 17.58 35.30 -10.38
N VAL A 523 17.39 34.13 -9.79
CA VAL A 523 16.09 33.46 -9.68
C VAL A 523 15.73 33.40 -8.21
N ASP A 524 14.55 33.93 -7.88
CA ASP A 524 13.96 33.75 -6.56
C ASP A 524 13.42 32.32 -6.49
N THR A 525 13.95 31.54 -5.55
CA THR A 525 13.63 30.12 -5.34
C THR A 525 13.23 29.90 -3.89
N LYS A 526 12.24 29.04 -3.64
CA LYS A 526 11.89 28.65 -2.26
C LYS A 526 12.90 27.59 -1.78
N ARG A 527 13.78 27.95 -0.83
CA ARG A 527 14.69 27.01 -0.19
C ARG A 527 14.01 26.37 1.03
N PRO A 528 13.99 25.03 1.16
CA PRO A 528 13.45 24.38 2.35
C PRO A 528 14.34 24.63 3.57
N LEU A 529 13.72 25.00 4.68
CA LEU A 529 14.39 25.12 5.97
C LEU A 529 14.68 23.74 6.55
N PRO A 530 15.78 23.60 7.34
CA PRO A 530 16.12 22.36 8.01
C PRO A 530 14.95 21.77 8.80
N ARG A 531 14.79 20.45 8.67
CA ARG A 531 13.71 19.66 9.25
C ARG A 531 13.78 19.64 10.78
N TRP A 532 12.62 19.45 11.39
CA TRP A 532 12.49 19.07 12.80
C TRP A 532 12.50 17.55 12.92
N TYR A 533 13.07 17.03 14.00
CA TYR A 533 13.09 15.59 14.29
C TYR A 533 12.36 15.29 15.58
N TYR A 534 11.69 14.15 15.65
CA TYR A 534 10.97 13.68 16.83
C TYR A 534 11.10 12.16 16.95
N PRO A 535 11.14 11.59 18.18
CA PRO A 535 11.21 10.16 18.37
C PRO A 535 9.91 9.49 17.91
N LEU A 536 10.02 8.31 17.31
CA LEU A 536 8.88 7.47 16.97
C LEU A 536 8.42 6.66 18.20
N ASP A 537 7.13 6.31 18.23
CA ASP A 537 6.59 5.37 19.21
C ASP A 537 7.12 3.95 18.93
N PRO A 538 7.45 3.13 19.95
CA PRO A 538 7.87 1.75 19.74
C PRO A 538 6.84 0.94 18.93
N VAL A 539 7.34 0.07 18.07
CA VAL A 539 6.57 -0.78 17.16
C VAL A 539 6.29 -2.13 17.82
N ILE A 540 5.10 -2.68 17.56
CA ILE A 540 4.70 -4.02 17.97
C ILE A 540 4.41 -4.84 16.71
N LEU A 541 5.13 -5.95 16.53
CA LEU A 541 4.81 -6.97 15.55
C LEU A 541 4.12 -8.15 16.22
N VAL A 542 3.10 -8.67 15.55
CA VAL A 542 2.34 -9.83 15.97
C VAL A 542 2.37 -10.86 14.85
N GLN A 543 3.00 -12.00 15.08
CA GLN A 543 3.08 -13.11 14.11
C GLN A 543 2.21 -14.28 14.57
N GLY A 544 1.51 -14.93 13.65
CA GLY A 544 0.64 -16.06 13.98
C GLY A 544 -0.76 -15.63 14.45
N ALA A 545 -1.12 -14.36 14.24
CA ALA A 545 -2.42 -13.82 14.57
C ALA A 545 -3.49 -14.08 13.48
N GLN A 546 -3.19 -14.91 12.49
CA GLN A 546 -4.07 -15.25 11.36
C GLN A 546 -4.62 -14.01 10.67
N ARG A 547 -3.72 -13.17 10.12
CA ARG A 547 -4.10 -11.97 9.39
C ARG A 547 -5.12 -12.30 8.30
N SER A 548 -6.07 -11.39 8.11
CA SER A 548 -7.08 -11.51 7.06
C SER A 548 -6.67 -10.75 5.81
N PHE A 549 -7.09 -11.27 4.66
CA PHE A 549 -6.92 -10.64 3.34
C PHE A 549 -8.23 -10.03 2.83
N LYS A 550 -9.18 -9.79 3.75
CA LYS A 550 -10.50 -9.25 3.42
C LYS A 550 -10.43 -7.83 2.86
N HIS A 551 -9.56 -6.99 3.41
CA HIS A 551 -9.40 -5.58 3.02
C HIS A 551 -8.06 -5.37 2.31
N GLY A 552 -8.07 -4.66 1.18
CA GLY A 552 -6.83 -4.22 0.49
C GLY A 552 -6.06 -5.34 -0.23
N SER A 553 -6.65 -6.52 -0.43
CA SER A 553 -6.00 -7.67 -1.08
C SER A 553 -6.95 -8.43 -2.01
N ASP A 554 -7.90 -7.73 -2.61
CA ASP A 554 -8.88 -8.26 -3.57
C ASP A 554 -8.24 -8.58 -4.94
N ILE A 555 -7.15 -7.91 -5.31
CA ILE A 555 -6.38 -8.16 -6.54
C ILE A 555 -5.48 -9.42 -6.50
N ARG A 556 -5.38 -10.10 -5.35
CA ARG A 556 -4.39 -11.17 -5.11
C ARG A 556 -4.55 -12.42 -5.98
N PHE A 557 -5.72 -12.61 -6.57
CA PHE A 557 -6.05 -13.81 -7.35
C PHE A 557 -5.77 -13.63 -8.85
N ASN A 558 -5.29 -12.46 -9.27
CA ASN A 558 -4.89 -12.22 -10.65
C ASN A 558 -3.42 -11.76 -10.69
N PRO A 559 -2.54 -12.44 -11.45
CA PRO A 559 -1.13 -12.05 -11.57
C PRO A 559 -0.91 -10.61 -12.05
N ASP A 560 -1.85 -10.08 -12.85
CA ASP A 560 -1.77 -8.71 -13.38
C ASP A 560 -2.05 -7.61 -12.34
N GLY A 561 -2.34 -7.98 -11.09
CA GLY A 561 -2.63 -7.02 -10.02
C GLY A 561 -3.96 -6.28 -10.20
N THR A 562 -4.91 -6.90 -10.92
CA THR A 562 -6.26 -6.35 -11.15
C THR A 562 -7.35 -7.26 -10.60
N LEU A 563 -8.51 -6.71 -10.25
CA LEU A 563 -9.68 -7.46 -9.83
C LEU A 563 -10.45 -7.96 -11.06
N PRO A 564 -10.58 -9.29 -11.26
CA PRO A 564 -11.36 -9.83 -12.38
C PRO A 564 -12.85 -9.60 -12.15
N CYS A 565 -13.42 -8.67 -12.92
CA CYS A 565 -14.84 -8.37 -12.96
C CYS A 565 -15.52 -9.16 -14.08
N ARG A 566 -16.85 -9.18 -14.07
CA ARG A 566 -17.69 -9.78 -15.13
C ARG A 566 -18.70 -8.79 -15.65
N ILE A 567 -19.38 -9.09 -16.75
CA ILE A 567 -20.49 -8.29 -17.28
C ILE A 567 -21.83 -9.03 -17.11
N SER A 568 -22.93 -8.29 -17.00
CA SER A 568 -24.29 -8.84 -16.99
C SER A 568 -24.48 -9.97 -18.01
N GLY A 569 -25.17 -11.05 -17.59
CA GLY A 569 -25.48 -12.20 -18.44
C GLY A 569 -24.39 -13.28 -18.53
N THR A 570 -23.16 -13.01 -18.08
CA THR A 570 -22.06 -14.00 -18.01
C THR A 570 -22.05 -14.95 -16.80
N PRO A 571 -22.72 -14.68 -15.65
CA PRO A 571 -22.77 -15.64 -14.53
C PRO A 571 -23.24 -17.03 -14.93
N ALA A 572 -22.84 -18.06 -14.19
CA ALA A 572 -23.22 -19.44 -14.49
C ALA A 572 -24.75 -19.65 -14.38
N LYS A 573 -25.36 -20.15 -15.46
CA LYS A 573 -26.81 -20.35 -15.55
C LYS A 573 -27.22 -21.81 -15.44
N GLN A 574 -26.28 -22.73 -15.62
CA GLN A 574 -26.56 -24.17 -15.59
C GLN A 574 -25.37 -24.97 -15.05
N TYR A 575 -25.68 -26.12 -14.48
CA TYR A 575 -24.72 -27.14 -14.06
C TYR A 575 -25.05 -28.46 -14.78
N SER A 576 -24.04 -29.11 -15.36
CA SER A 576 -24.21 -30.40 -16.03
C SER A 576 -23.35 -31.45 -15.33
N PRO A 577 -23.93 -32.39 -14.56
CA PRO A 577 -23.14 -33.42 -13.89
C PRO A 577 -22.48 -34.32 -14.92
N LEU A 578 -21.25 -34.77 -14.64
CA LEU A 578 -20.56 -35.76 -15.48
C LEU A 578 -20.79 -37.17 -14.94
N HIS A 579 -21.06 -38.15 -15.79
CA HIS A 579 -21.05 -39.58 -15.42
C HIS A 579 -19.98 -40.31 -16.23
N GLY A 580 -18.78 -40.50 -15.63
CA GLY A 580 -17.58 -40.83 -16.42
C GLY A 580 -17.22 -39.63 -17.30
N ASP A 581 -17.08 -39.85 -18.61
CA ASP A 581 -16.83 -38.81 -19.60
C ASP A 581 -18.11 -38.30 -20.29
N ILE A 582 -19.30 -38.74 -19.85
CA ILE A 582 -20.58 -38.37 -20.44
C ILE A 582 -21.20 -37.19 -19.68
N VAL A 583 -21.45 -36.10 -20.40
CA VAL A 583 -22.18 -34.92 -19.91
C VAL A 583 -23.67 -35.26 -19.80
N GLN A 584 -24.23 -35.15 -18.59
CA GLN A 584 -25.67 -35.30 -18.36
C GLN A 584 -26.43 -34.02 -18.76
N PRO A 585 -27.77 -34.08 -18.94
CA PRO A 585 -28.57 -32.91 -19.24
C PRO A 585 -28.34 -31.75 -18.23
N PRO A 586 -28.35 -30.49 -18.70
CA PRO A 586 -28.12 -29.35 -17.84
C PRO A 586 -29.27 -29.18 -16.83
N LEU A 587 -28.89 -28.88 -15.59
CA LEU A 587 -29.80 -28.50 -14.52
C LEU A 587 -29.73 -26.98 -14.33
N TYR A 588 -30.91 -26.38 -14.19
CA TYR A 588 -31.07 -24.94 -14.02
C TYR A 588 -31.53 -24.59 -12.60
N PRO A 589 -31.20 -23.40 -12.07
CA PRO A 589 -31.56 -22.97 -10.73
C PRO A 589 -33.05 -23.08 -10.39
N TYR A 590 -33.93 -22.78 -11.34
CA TYR A 590 -35.38 -22.83 -11.15
C TYR A 590 -35.94 -24.24 -10.93
N TYR A 591 -35.15 -25.31 -11.12
CA TYR A 591 -35.54 -26.68 -10.76
C TYR A 591 -35.48 -26.97 -9.26
N PHE A 592 -34.76 -26.16 -8.48
CA PHE A 592 -34.55 -26.38 -7.05
C PHE A 592 -34.66 -25.09 -6.21
N LEU A 593 -35.17 -24.00 -6.79
CA LEU A 593 -35.53 -22.75 -6.12
C LEU A 593 -37.04 -22.56 -6.16
N GLU A 594 -37.67 -22.25 -5.03
CA GLU A 594 -39.12 -21.95 -5.00
C GLU A 594 -39.49 -20.71 -5.82
N ARG A 595 -38.54 -19.78 -5.96
CA ARG A 595 -38.66 -18.51 -6.70
C ARG A 595 -37.30 -17.85 -6.90
N GLY A 596 -37.24 -16.85 -7.78
CA GLY A 596 -36.13 -15.91 -7.88
C GLY A 596 -36.26 -14.74 -6.89
N VAL A 597 -35.56 -13.64 -7.19
CA VAL A 597 -35.66 -12.36 -6.47
C VAL A 597 -37.04 -11.72 -6.67
N ASP A 598 -37.64 -11.88 -7.87
CA ASP A 598 -39.03 -11.50 -8.19
C ASP A 598 -39.43 -10.04 -7.84
N ASN A 599 -38.50 -9.09 -7.91
CA ASN A 599 -38.76 -7.67 -7.59
C ASN A 599 -38.27 -6.73 -8.71
N GLY A 600 -39.17 -5.94 -9.29
CA GLY A 600 -38.91 -5.04 -10.43
C GLY A 600 -38.24 -3.72 -10.06
N SER A 601 -37.96 -3.50 -8.77
CA SER A 601 -37.14 -2.39 -8.26
C SER A 601 -35.67 -2.77 -8.07
N VAL A 602 -35.31 -4.05 -8.23
CA VAL A 602 -33.94 -4.57 -8.05
C VAL A 602 -33.32 -4.87 -9.43
N PRO A 603 -32.00 -4.64 -9.64
CA PRO A 603 -31.31 -5.05 -10.87
C PRO A 603 -31.53 -6.52 -11.21
N THR A 604 -31.82 -6.82 -12.48
CA THR A 604 -32.07 -8.20 -12.97
C THR A 604 -30.87 -9.11 -12.77
N ASP A 605 -29.66 -8.54 -12.78
CA ASP A 605 -28.41 -9.25 -12.47
C ASP A 605 -28.41 -9.93 -11.09
N CYS A 606 -29.21 -9.44 -10.14
CA CYS A 606 -29.32 -10.06 -8.82
C CYS A 606 -29.99 -11.44 -8.90
N ASP A 607 -30.86 -11.67 -9.88
CA ASP A 607 -31.51 -12.96 -10.11
C ASP A 607 -30.53 -13.96 -10.76
N ASP A 608 -29.75 -13.51 -11.74
CA ASP A 608 -28.66 -14.29 -12.34
C ASP A 608 -27.62 -14.71 -11.28
N LEU A 609 -27.23 -13.78 -10.39
CA LEU A 609 -26.29 -14.05 -9.29
C LEU A 609 -26.88 -14.96 -8.21
N LEU A 610 -28.18 -14.88 -7.94
CA LEU A 610 -28.89 -15.81 -7.05
C LEU A 610 -28.87 -17.23 -7.64
N GLY A 611 -29.19 -17.35 -8.93
CA GLY A 611 -29.13 -18.59 -9.68
C GLY A 611 -27.73 -19.20 -9.68
N GLU A 612 -26.70 -18.39 -9.92
CA GLU A 612 -25.32 -18.81 -9.86
C GLU A 612 -24.91 -19.28 -8.44
N MET A 613 -25.24 -18.51 -7.40
CA MET A 613 -24.88 -18.86 -6.02
C MET A 613 -25.42 -20.24 -5.64
N VAL A 614 -26.66 -20.57 -6.02
CA VAL A 614 -27.25 -21.88 -5.69
C VAL A 614 -26.64 -23.04 -6.48
N LEU A 615 -26.04 -22.79 -7.65
CA LEU A 615 -25.27 -23.79 -8.38
C LEU A 615 -23.94 -24.08 -7.70
N TYR A 616 -23.33 -23.09 -7.04
CA TYR A 616 -22.08 -23.25 -6.31
C TYR A 616 -22.25 -23.62 -4.84
N ASP A 617 -23.44 -23.47 -4.24
CA ASP A 617 -23.69 -23.79 -2.82
C ASP A 617 -23.71 -25.31 -2.59
N PRO A 618 -22.74 -25.88 -1.82
CA PRO A 618 -22.77 -27.28 -1.41
C PRO A 618 -24.06 -27.67 -0.66
N GLY A 619 -24.74 -26.70 -0.05
CA GLY A 619 -26.05 -26.91 0.57
C GLY A 619 -27.16 -27.28 -0.42
N CYS A 620 -27.00 -26.97 -1.71
CA CYS A 620 -27.97 -27.29 -2.78
C CYS A 620 -27.77 -28.68 -3.39
N SER A 621 -26.72 -29.41 -3.01
CA SER A 621 -26.38 -30.72 -3.58
C SER A 621 -27.53 -31.74 -3.55
N ALA A 622 -28.24 -31.86 -2.44
CA ALA A 622 -29.39 -32.77 -2.34
C ALA A 622 -30.58 -32.38 -3.24
N PRO A 623 -31.06 -31.13 -3.24
CA PRO A 623 -32.01 -30.63 -4.23
C PRO A 623 -31.59 -30.88 -5.69
N ILE A 624 -30.32 -30.62 -6.04
CA ILE A 624 -29.78 -30.83 -7.39
C ILE A 624 -29.87 -32.30 -7.81
N VAL A 625 -29.47 -33.23 -6.93
CA VAL A 625 -29.56 -34.67 -7.20
C VAL A 625 -31.01 -35.13 -7.36
N GLN A 626 -31.93 -34.59 -6.55
CA GLN A 626 -33.35 -34.92 -6.64
C GLN A 626 -34.00 -34.39 -7.93
N ALA A 627 -33.66 -33.16 -8.35
CA ALA A 627 -34.09 -32.60 -9.62
C ALA A 627 -33.57 -33.42 -10.82
N GLY A 628 -32.30 -33.84 -10.77
CA GLY A 628 -31.69 -34.70 -11.78
C GLY A 628 -32.29 -36.10 -11.88
N ALA A 629 -32.91 -36.60 -10.80
CA ALA A 629 -33.58 -37.90 -10.78
C ALA A 629 -34.96 -37.91 -11.47
N GLN A 630 -35.45 -36.76 -11.96
CA GLN A 630 -36.73 -36.63 -12.69
C GLN A 630 -37.93 -37.26 -11.95
N GLY A 631 -37.97 -37.14 -10.63
CA GLY A 631 -39.05 -37.69 -9.80
C GLY A 631 -38.96 -39.19 -9.51
N GLN A 632 -37.90 -39.88 -9.95
CA GLN A 632 -37.64 -41.27 -9.55
C GLN A 632 -36.94 -41.31 -8.18
N PRO A 633 -37.52 -41.96 -7.17
CA PRO A 633 -36.90 -42.05 -5.85
C PRO A 633 -35.62 -42.90 -5.92
N LEU A 634 -34.48 -42.27 -5.62
CA LEU A 634 -33.20 -42.98 -5.47
C LEU A 634 -33.15 -43.72 -4.12
N PRO A 635 -32.61 -44.95 -4.07
CA PRO A 635 -32.29 -45.61 -2.81
C PRO A 635 -31.38 -44.74 -1.94
N ALA A 636 -31.60 -44.72 -0.62
CA ALA A 636 -30.89 -43.84 0.30
C ALA A 636 -29.35 -43.89 0.17
N ALA A 637 -28.78 -45.09 -0.01
CA ALA A 637 -27.35 -45.27 -0.20
C ALA A 637 -26.82 -44.63 -1.51
N GLN A 638 -27.60 -44.69 -2.59
CA GLN A 638 -27.24 -44.06 -3.87
C GLN A 638 -27.39 -42.54 -3.81
N LEU A 639 -28.43 -42.06 -3.13
CA LEU A 639 -28.64 -40.63 -2.90
C LEU A 639 -27.43 -40.02 -2.19
N THR A 640 -26.96 -40.61 -1.09
CA THR A 640 -25.79 -40.09 -0.36
C THR A 640 -24.53 -39.98 -1.23
N VAL A 641 -24.26 -40.99 -2.06
CA VAL A 641 -23.08 -41.00 -2.95
C VAL A 641 -23.19 -39.91 -4.02
N GLN A 642 -24.36 -39.72 -4.63
CA GLN A 642 -24.56 -38.68 -5.64
C GLN A 642 -24.52 -37.28 -5.02
N VAL A 643 -25.07 -37.09 -3.82
CA VAL A 643 -24.99 -35.83 -3.07
C VAL A 643 -23.54 -35.45 -2.81
N GLN A 644 -22.74 -36.39 -2.33
CA GLN A 644 -21.31 -36.16 -2.09
C GLN A 644 -20.57 -35.81 -3.38
N LYS A 645 -20.89 -36.47 -4.49
CA LYS A 645 -20.29 -36.16 -5.79
C LYS A 645 -20.60 -34.73 -6.24
N VAL A 646 -21.86 -34.30 -6.17
CA VAL A 646 -22.24 -32.93 -6.52
C VAL A 646 -21.55 -31.92 -5.58
N MET A 647 -21.45 -32.21 -4.28
CA MET A 647 -20.70 -31.35 -3.36
C MET A 647 -19.22 -31.22 -3.74
N VAL A 648 -18.58 -32.30 -4.20
CA VAL A 648 -17.19 -32.25 -4.70
C VAL A 648 -17.11 -31.37 -5.94
N ASP A 649 -18.01 -31.53 -6.91
CA ASP A 649 -18.05 -30.68 -8.11
C ASP A 649 -18.23 -29.19 -7.74
N GLN A 650 -19.11 -28.89 -6.78
CA GLN A 650 -19.39 -27.53 -6.30
C GLN A 650 -18.22 -26.88 -5.55
N THR A 651 -17.34 -27.67 -4.94
CA THR A 651 -16.18 -27.18 -4.18
C THR A 651 -14.87 -27.29 -4.97
N ALA A 652 -14.83 -28.02 -6.07
CA ALA A 652 -13.65 -28.26 -6.89
C ALA A 652 -12.95 -26.97 -7.34
N TRP A 653 -13.73 -25.94 -7.70
CA TRP A 653 -13.20 -24.66 -8.15
C TRP A 653 -12.59 -23.82 -7.02
N TRP A 654 -12.80 -24.15 -5.74
CA TRP A 654 -12.15 -23.45 -4.61
C TRP A 654 -10.62 -23.57 -4.63
N VAL A 655 -10.08 -24.54 -5.38
CA VAL A 655 -8.63 -24.65 -5.64
C VAL A 655 -8.04 -23.36 -6.25
N THR A 656 -8.85 -22.60 -6.98
CA THR A 656 -8.45 -21.29 -7.57
C THR A 656 -8.11 -20.22 -6.53
N ARG A 657 -8.42 -20.45 -5.25
CA ARG A 657 -8.03 -19.56 -4.14
C ARG A 657 -6.54 -19.67 -3.79
N ASP A 658 -5.87 -20.75 -4.19
CA ASP A 658 -4.45 -20.93 -3.96
C ASP A 658 -3.70 -20.76 -5.28
N PRO A 659 -3.02 -19.61 -5.51
CA PRO A 659 -2.29 -19.38 -6.76
C PRO A 659 -1.12 -20.36 -6.97
N ARG A 660 -0.72 -21.10 -5.92
CA ARG A 660 0.36 -22.10 -5.99
C ARG A 660 -0.08 -23.43 -6.60
N ILE A 661 -1.37 -23.64 -6.81
CA ILE A 661 -1.94 -24.90 -7.31
C ILE A 661 -2.51 -24.68 -8.72
N ASP A 662 -2.10 -25.52 -9.68
CA ASP A 662 -2.71 -25.52 -11.02
C ASP A 662 -4.16 -26.05 -10.96
N ALA A 663 -5.12 -25.15 -11.15
CA ALA A 663 -6.53 -25.44 -11.13
C ALA A 663 -7.04 -26.16 -12.39
N GLY A 664 -6.31 -26.10 -13.50
CA GLY A 664 -6.75 -26.57 -14.83
C GLY A 664 -7.24 -28.03 -14.85
N PRO A 665 -6.48 -29.00 -14.31
CA PRO A 665 -6.88 -30.40 -14.26
C PRO A 665 -8.17 -30.64 -13.47
N VAL A 666 -8.37 -29.91 -12.36
CA VAL A 666 -9.56 -30.04 -11.51
C VAL A 666 -10.78 -29.43 -12.19
N LEU A 667 -10.63 -28.22 -12.75
CA LEU A 667 -11.71 -27.52 -13.45
C LEU A 667 -12.16 -28.24 -14.72
N SER A 668 -11.29 -29.01 -15.39
CA SER A 668 -11.65 -29.84 -16.54
C SER A 668 -12.68 -30.94 -16.24
N LYS A 669 -12.89 -31.27 -14.97
CA LYS A 669 -13.82 -32.29 -14.50
C LYS A 669 -15.17 -31.74 -14.04
N VAL A 670 -15.37 -30.42 -14.13
CA VAL A 670 -16.62 -29.78 -13.74
C VAL A 670 -17.17 -28.98 -14.91
N ASN A 671 -18.48 -29.09 -15.14
CA ASN A 671 -19.13 -28.45 -16.29
C ASN A 671 -20.22 -27.47 -15.85
N TYR A 672 -19.86 -26.20 -15.82
CA TYR A 672 -20.77 -25.08 -15.61
C TYR A 672 -20.95 -24.31 -16.93
N GLY A 673 -22.19 -23.91 -17.24
CA GLY A 673 -22.48 -23.05 -18.39
C GLY A 673 -22.45 -21.58 -17.98
N GLY A 674 -21.36 -20.88 -18.32
CA GLY A 674 -21.12 -19.47 -18.02
C GLY A 674 -19.65 -19.23 -17.66
N VAL A 675 -19.34 -18.05 -17.12
CA VAL A 675 -17.99 -17.68 -16.66
C VAL A 675 -17.89 -17.87 -15.14
N LEU A 676 -16.87 -18.59 -14.67
CA LEU A 676 -16.62 -18.77 -13.24
C LEU A 676 -16.43 -17.42 -12.53
N PRO A 677 -16.96 -17.24 -11.31
CA PRO A 677 -16.76 -16.02 -10.55
C PRO A 677 -15.32 -15.90 -10.04
N SER A 678 -14.89 -14.67 -9.75
CA SER A 678 -13.68 -14.45 -8.96
C SER A 678 -13.80 -15.16 -7.60
N PRO A 679 -12.72 -15.77 -7.08
CA PRO A 679 -12.75 -16.39 -5.76
C PRO A 679 -13.10 -15.39 -4.63
N VAL A 680 -12.90 -14.09 -4.84
CA VAL A 680 -13.35 -13.03 -3.92
C VAL A 680 -14.88 -13.06 -3.71
N ALA A 681 -15.65 -13.39 -4.75
CA ALA A 681 -17.11 -13.25 -4.77
C ALA A 681 -17.87 -14.34 -4.02
N VAL A 682 -17.27 -15.51 -3.79
CA VAL A 682 -17.91 -16.62 -3.07
C VAL A 682 -17.01 -17.03 -1.92
N SER A 683 -17.49 -16.82 -0.71
CA SER A 683 -16.74 -17.14 0.51
C SER A 683 -17.13 -18.52 1.01
N PRO A 684 -16.14 -19.39 1.31
CA PRO A 684 -16.40 -20.65 2.00
C PRO A 684 -16.90 -20.37 3.42
N PRO A 685 -17.55 -21.35 4.08
CA PRO A 685 -18.11 -21.19 5.43
C PRO A 685 -17.01 -21.29 6.50
N ILE A 686 -16.11 -20.31 6.51
CA ILE A 686 -15.09 -20.16 7.57
C ILE A 686 -15.66 -19.40 8.75
N HIS A 687 -15.12 -19.65 9.94
CA HIS A 687 -15.34 -18.78 11.09
C HIS A 687 -14.48 -17.51 10.88
N PRO A 688 -15.09 -16.34 10.59
CA PRO A 688 -14.31 -15.19 10.18
C PRO A 688 -13.47 -14.67 11.35
N TRP A 689 -12.26 -14.22 11.03
CA TRP A 689 -11.37 -13.53 11.96
C TRP A 689 -10.59 -12.50 11.16
N ASN A 690 -10.78 -11.22 11.50
CA ASN A 690 -10.18 -10.10 10.77
C ASN A 690 -9.60 -9.07 11.73
N PRO A 691 -8.36 -9.26 12.22
CA PRO A 691 -7.68 -8.32 13.10
C PRO A 691 -7.63 -6.90 12.54
N LEU A 692 -8.19 -5.92 13.26
CA LEU A 692 -8.24 -4.53 12.82
C LEU A 692 -7.35 -3.60 13.65
N HIS A 693 -7.32 -3.80 14.97
CA HIS A 693 -6.52 -2.95 15.85
C HIS A 693 -5.94 -3.71 17.05
N LEU A 694 -4.86 -3.14 17.57
CA LEU A 694 -4.21 -3.51 18.81
C LEU A 694 -4.60 -2.50 19.90
N GLU A 695 -5.10 -2.99 21.02
CA GLU A 695 -5.24 -2.23 22.26
C GLU A 695 -4.06 -2.55 23.18
N TRP A 696 -3.48 -1.51 23.77
CA TRP A 696 -2.31 -1.65 24.63
C TRP A 696 -2.48 -0.89 25.95
N ARG A 697 -1.92 -1.46 27.01
CA ARG A 697 -1.77 -0.85 28.34
C ARG A 697 -0.32 -1.04 28.78
N VAL A 698 0.35 0.06 29.12
CA VAL A 698 1.74 0.06 29.57
C VAL A 698 1.88 0.94 30.80
N GLU A 699 2.90 0.65 31.60
CA GLU A 699 3.39 1.52 32.66
C GLU A 699 4.68 2.19 32.21
N PHE A 700 4.73 3.51 32.28
CA PHE A 700 5.96 4.27 32.13
C PHE A 700 6.56 4.53 33.52
N ILE A 701 7.82 4.11 33.69
CA ILE A 701 8.60 4.24 34.92
C ILE A 701 9.75 5.22 34.64
N PRO A 702 9.66 6.49 35.06
CA PRO A 702 10.71 7.47 34.80
C PRO A 702 11.99 7.13 35.57
N SER A 703 13.16 7.37 34.96
CA SER A 703 14.45 7.28 35.63
C SER A 703 14.52 8.27 36.80
N PRO A 704 14.91 7.88 38.03
CA PRO A 704 14.97 8.77 39.19
C PRO A 704 15.82 10.05 38.98
N GLY A 705 16.94 9.94 38.28
CA GLY A 705 17.83 11.04 37.89
C GLY A 705 17.59 11.58 36.47
N GLY A 706 16.51 11.14 35.81
CA GLY A 706 16.19 11.49 34.42
C GLY A 706 17.32 11.11 33.46
N ALA A 707 17.71 12.01 32.57
CA ALA A 707 18.78 11.78 31.61
C ALA A 707 20.16 11.52 32.24
N LYS A 708 20.39 11.90 33.51
CA LYS A 708 21.68 11.69 34.20
C LYS A 708 21.94 10.24 34.59
N ASP A 709 20.91 9.40 34.57
CA ASP A 709 21.03 7.98 34.85
C ASP A 709 21.50 7.17 33.63
N TRP A 710 21.66 7.82 32.48
CA TRP A 710 22.04 7.22 31.20
C TRP A 710 23.42 7.70 30.78
N THR A 711 24.24 6.79 30.26
CA THR A 711 25.58 7.10 29.76
C THR A 711 25.59 7.12 28.23
N PRO A 712 26.15 8.14 27.57
CA PRO A 712 26.30 8.14 26.12
C PRO A 712 27.25 7.02 25.68
N GLY A 713 26.85 6.26 24.66
CA GLY A 713 27.70 5.33 23.92
C GLY A 713 28.21 5.97 22.62
N GLU A 714 28.63 5.13 21.66
CA GLU A 714 29.21 5.57 20.38
C GLU A 714 28.16 6.19 19.44
N VAL A 715 27.04 5.50 19.23
CA VAL A 715 25.94 5.95 18.35
C VAL A 715 24.78 6.54 19.16
N ASP A 716 24.46 5.93 20.30
CA ASP A 716 23.32 6.28 21.15
C ASP A 716 23.66 6.04 22.64
N PHE A 717 22.70 6.24 23.54
CA PHE A 717 22.88 5.90 24.96
C PHE A 717 23.16 4.40 25.16
N ASN A 718 24.09 4.08 26.04
CA ASN A 718 24.38 2.70 26.41
C ASN A 718 23.27 2.17 27.34
N GLU A 719 22.51 1.22 26.83
CA GLU A 719 21.35 0.62 27.48
C GLU A 719 21.70 -0.49 28.47
N THR A 720 22.96 -0.95 28.48
CA THR A 720 23.47 -1.97 29.43
C THR A 720 23.92 -1.37 30.77
N VAL A 721 23.96 -0.04 30.89
CA VAL A 721 24.51 0.72 32.05
C VAL A 721 23.49 1.59 32.82
N PRO A 722 22.17 1.67 32.51
CA PRO A 722 21.31 2.63 33.19
C PRO A 722 21.10 2.24 34.66
N LYS A 723 20.99 3.25 35.53
CA LYS A 723 20.59 3.00 36.92
C LYS A 723 19.16 2.46 36.96
N LEU A 724 19.04 1.16 37.26
CA LEU A 724 17.76 0.46 37.29
C LEU A 724 16.86 0.98 38.43
N PRO A 725 15.53 1.04 38.21
CA PRO A 725 14.60 1.36 39.27
C PRO A 725 14.56 0.21 40.30
N PRO A 726 14.28 0.51 41.58
CA PRO A 726 14.13 -0.52 42.61
C PRO A 726 13.10 -1.57 42.19
N ALA A 727 13.38 -2.85 42.45
CA ALA A 727 12.48 -3.96 42.10
C ALA A 727 11.11 -3.91 42.82
N ALA A 728 11.03 -3.17 43.94
CA ALA A 728 9.79 -2.94 44.68
C ALA A 728 9.57 -1.43 44.91
N GLY A 729 8.37 -0.93 44.58
CA GLY A 729 7.94 0.43 44.93
C GLY A 729 8.51 1.56 44.06
N ALA A 730 8.56 1.37 42.73
CA ALA A 730 8.88 2.45 41.81
C ALA A 730 7.94 3.66 42.06
N LYS A 731 8.51 4.83 42.35
CA LYS A 731 7.76 6.07 42.55
C LYS A 731 7.43 6.67 41.18
N ASN A 732 6.28 7.32 41.04
CA ASN A 732 5.83 8.03 39.83
C ASN A 732 5.59 7.12 38.59
N VAL A 733 5.04 5.92 38.81
CA VAL A 733 4.58 5.04 37.73
C VAL A 733 3.35 5.66 37.05
N ILE A 734 3.35 5.73 35.73
CA ILE A 734 2.26 6.32 34.94
C ILE A 734 1.68 5.23 34.04
N THR A 735 0.43 4.86 34.28
CA THR A 735 -0.29 3.91 33.41
C THR A 735 -0.87 4.64 32.21
N LEU A 736 -0.53 4.17 31.01
CA LEU A 736 -0.99 4.70 29.74
C LEU A 736 -1.69 3.60 28.95
N GLU A 737 -2.78 3.98 28.29
CA GLU A 737 -3.57 3.09 27.43
C GLU A 737 -3.78 3.74 26.08
N GLY A 738 -3.79 2.93 25.02
CA GLY A 738 -4.06 3.40 23.67
C GLY A 738 -4.56 2.28 22.77
N ARG A 739 -4.89 2.67 21.54
CA ARG A 739 -5.27 1.76 20.47
C ARG A 739 -4.61 2.20 19.18
N THR A 740 -4.26 1.25 18.34
CA THR A 740 -3.57 1.51 17.09
C THR A 740 -4.04 0.49 16.05
N PRO A 741 -4.38 0.91 14.81
CA PRO A 741 -4.71 -0.04 13.76
C PRO A 741 -3.52 -0.97 13.50
N VAL A 742 -3.81 -2.23 13.18
CA VAL A 742 -2.78 -3.18 12.75
C VAL A 742 -2.84 -3.34 11.23
N THR A 743 -1.68 -3.47 10.61
CA THR A 743 -1.56 -3.54 9.15
C THR A 743 -0.54 -4.59 8.73
N ALA A 744 -0.62 -5.05 7.49
CA ALA A 744 0.41 -5.91 6.88
C ALA A 744 1.63 -5.12 6.36
N GLY A 745 1.82 -3.87 6.81
CA GLY A 745 2.87 -2.98 6.29
C GLY A 745 4.28 -3.57 6.35
N ALA A 746 4.58 -4.34 7.41
CA ALA A 746 5.88 -4.97 7.57
C ALA A 746 6.18 -6.03 6.48
N SER A 747 5.20 -6.87 6.13
CA SER A 747 5.37 -7.88 5.07
C SER A 747 5.41 -7.23 3.69
N SER A 748 4.55 -6.25 3.43
CA SER A 748 4.50 -5.57 2.13
C SER A 748 5.76 -4.76 1.86
N THR A 749 6.34 -4.13 2.88
CA THR A 749 7.63 -3.43 2.76
C THR A 749 8.75 -4.41 2.47
N LEU A 750 8.81 -5.55 3.17
CA LEU A 750 9.82 -6.58 2.91
C LEU A 750 9.69 -7.16 1.49
N ALA A 751 8.48 -7.52 1.06
CA ALA A 751 8.21 -8.01 -0.29
C ALA A 751 8.59 -6.96 -1.35
N SER A 752 8.28 -5.68 -1.10
CA SER A 752 8.65 -4.58 -1.99
C SER A 752 10.18 -4.41 -2.08
N SER A 753 10.91 -4.53 -0.97
CA SER A 753 12.38 -4.49 -0.99
C SER A 753 12.97 -5.63 -1.82
N VAL A 754 12.39 -6.84 -1.76
CA VAL A 754 12.79 -7.96 -2.63
C VAL A 754 12.49 -7.66 -4.10
N ARG A 755 11.28 -7.20 -4.42
CA ARG A 755 10.92 -6.81 -5.81
C ARG A 755 11.80 -5.70 -6.36
N LEU A 756 12.15 -4.71 -5.53
CA LEU A 756 13.08 -3.64 -5.90
C LEU A 756 14.49 -4.20 -6.16
N ALA A 757 14.98 -5.10 -5.33
CA ALA A 757 16.25 -5.78 -5.56
C ALA A 757 16.23 -6.60 -6.86
N LEU A 758 15.13 -7.32 -7.14
CA LEU A 758 14.95 -8.05 -8.40
C LEU A 758 14.94 -7.12 -9.61
N ALA A 759 14.24 -5.98 -9.53
CA ALA A 759 14.23 -4.97 -10.59
C ALA A 759 15.61 -4.34 -10.81
N GLN A 760 16.38 -4.10 -9.73
CA GLN A 760 17.76 -3.64 -9.81
C GLN A 760 18.66 -4.69 -10.46
N VAL A 761 18.54 -5.96 -10.10
CA VAL A 761 19.28 -7.07 -10.73
C VAL A 761 18.91 -7.20 -12.21
N ALA A 762 17.62 -7.14 -12.55
CA ALA A 762 17.15 -7.22 -13.93
C ALA A 762 17.65 -6.05 -14.78
N SER A 763 17.74 -4.84 -14.21
CA SER A 763 18.27 -3.65 -14.89
C SER A 763 19.81 -3.62 -14.95
N ALA A 764 20.49 -4.25 -13.99
CA ALA A 764 21.93 -4.44 -13.99
C ALA A 764 22.39 -5.59 -14.91
N GLY A 765 21.52 -6.57 -15.18
CA GLY A 765 21.76 -7.77 -15.98
C GLY A 765 21.90 -7.57 -17.50
N GLY A 766 22.53 -6.49 -17.94
CA GLY A 766 22.93 -6.30 -19.33
C GLY A 766 24.08 -7.26 -19.73
N THR A 767 23.73 -8.37 -20.39
CA THR A 767 24.61 -9.29 -21.14
C THR A 767 26.01 -9.55 -20.55
N GLY A 768 26.08 -10.43 -19.55
CA GLY A 768 27.33 -11.08 -19.15
C GLY A 768 27.18 -11.93 -17.90
N SER A 769 27.38 -13.25 -18.02
CA SER A 769 27.65 -14.10 -16.85
C SER A 769 28.95 -13.60 -16.23
N LEU A 770 28.92 -13.22 -14.94
CA LEU A 770 30.14 -12.95 -14.18
C LEU A 770 31.01 -14.24 -14.19
N PRO A 771 32.29 -14.18 -14.55
CA PRO A 771 33.15 -15.35 -14.58
C PRO A 771 33.39 -15.89 -13.15
N PRO A 772 33.56 -17.22 -12.97
CA PRO A 772 33.47 -17.88 -11.66
C PRO A 772 34.68 -17.70 -10.73
N GLN A 773 35.48 -16.64 -10.89
CA GLN A 773 36.75 -16.47 -10.18
C GLN A 773 37.04 -15.01 -9.83
N LEU A 774 36.08 -14.31 -9.24
CA LEU A 774 36.43 -13.20 -8.36
C LEU A 774 36.73 -13.76 -6.97
N ILE A 775 37.98 -13.62 -6.54
CA ILE A 775 38.28 -13.64 -5.10
C ILE A 775 37.85 -12.27 -4.60
N GLU A 776 36.62 -12.16 -4.10
CA GLU A 776 36.20 -10.96 -3.38
C GLU A 776 36.97 -10.91 -2.06
N ALA A 777 37.87 -9.92 -1.95
CA ALA A 777 38.55 -9.64 -0.70
C ALA A 777 37.58 -8.90 0.21
N MET A 778 36.89 -9.64 1.07
CA MET A 778 35.98 -9.05 2.04
C MET A 778 36.76 -8.56 3.27
N ALA A 779 36.57 -7.29 3.63
CA ALA A 779 37.27 -6.67 4.76
C ALA A 779 36.67 -7.09 6.12
N SER A 780 35.46 -7.65 6.13
CA SER A 780 34.75 -8.05 7.34
C SER A 780 34.58 -9.57 7.44
N HIS A 781 34.68 -10.11 8.66
CA HIS A 781 34.41 -11.52 8.95
C HIS A 781 32.93 -11.89 8.69
N LEU A 782 32.03 -10.91 8.77
CA LEU A 782 30.60 -11.12 8.50
C LEU A 782 30.33 -11.27 7.00
N GLY A 783 30.98 -10.48 6.14
CA GLY A 783 30.90 -10.64 4.68
C GLY A 783 31.46 -11.99 4.23
N LEU A 784 32.61 -12.41 4.78
CA LEU A 784 33.17 -13.75 4.55
C LEU A 784 32.17 -14.85 4.92
N GLN A 785 31.50 -14.72 6.06
CA GLN A 785 30.53 -15.71 6.52
C GLN A 785 29.24 -15.68 5.70
N LEU A 786 28.79 -14.51 5.25
CA LEU A 786 27.66 -14.35 4.31
C LEU A 786 27.91 -15.12 3.02
N MET A 787 29.13 -15.02 2.47
CA MET A 787 29.53 -15.73 1.27
C MET A 787 29.51 -17.25 1.50
N TYR A 788 30.02 -17.72 2.64
CA TYR A 788 29.95 -19.14 3.02
C TYR A 788 28.50 -19.62 3.16
N ASP A 789 27.64 -18.84 3.81
CA ASP A 789 26.24 -19.21 4.01
C ASP A 789 25.49 -19.24 2.67
N ILE A 790 25.66 -18.22 1.81
CA ILE A 790 25.09 -18.17 0.46
C ILE A 790 25.55 -19.37 -0.39
N ASP A 791 26.83 -19.73 -0.33
CA ASP A 791 27.39 -20.87 -1.08
C ASP A 791 26.83 -22.23 -0.57
N THR A 792 26.41 -22.30 0.69
CA THR A 792 25.73 -23.47 1.26
C THR A 792 24.21 -23.51 1.02
N TYR A 793 23.56 -22.39 0.69
CA TYR A 793 22.14 -22.33 0.35
C TYR A 793 21.89 -22.75 -1.11
N GLN A 794 22.03 -24.04 -1.40
CA GLN A 794 21.45 -24.64 -2.60
C GLN A 794 19.94 -24.81 -2.39
N VAL A 795 19.13 -23.97 -3.03
CA VAL A 795 17.70 -24.24 -3.18
C VAL A 795 17.59 -25.61 -3.85
N GLN A 796 16.93 -26.59 -3.19
CA GLN A 796 16.68 -27.88 -3.81
C GLN A 796 15.83 -27.66 -5.05
N ASN A 797 16.50 -27.64 -6.21
CA ASN A 797 15.84 -27.61 -7.51
C ASN A 797 14.83 -28.75 -7.58
N VAL A 798 13.56 -28.39 -7.76
CA VAL A 798 12.53 -29.34 -8.18
C VAL A 798 13.00 -29.95 -9.50
N PRO A 799 13.08 -31.29 -9.65
CA PRO A 799 13.60 -31.88 -10.87
C PRO A 799 12.66 -31.58 -12.06
N GLY A 800 13.05 -30.67 -12.95
CA GLY A 800 12.29 -30.42 -14.19
C GLY A 800 12.48 -29.08 -14.90
N SER A 801 13.05 -28.04 -14.28
CA SER A 801 13.29 -26.76 -14.97
C SER A 801 14.69 -26.69 -15.58
N GLY A 802 14.76 -26.31 -16.86
CA GLY A 802 16.00 -26.07 -17.58
C GLY A 802 16.82 -24.92 -16.99
N THR A 803 18.03 -24.73 -17.52
CA THR A 803 19.15 -23.89 -17.05
C THR A 803 18.91 -22.36 -17.06
N GLY A 804 17.75 -21.91 -16.61
CA GLY A 804 17.40 -20.53 -16.32
C GLY A 804 16.73 -20.43 -14.96
N ALA A 805 17.49 -20.62 -13.88
CA ALA A 805 17.10 -20.17 -12.54
C ALA A 805 17.19 -18.62 -12.52
N ASP A 806 16.34 -17.83 -11.87
CA ASP A 806 15.28 -18.13 -10.90
C ASP A 806 14.38 -16.88 -10.68
N SER A 807 14.01 -16.13 -11.73
CA SER A 807 13.14 -14.95 -11.54
C SER A 807 11.72 -15.33 -11.08
N SER A 808 11.21 -16.48 -11.55
CA SER A 808 9.90 -17.00 -11.11
C SER A 808 9.92 -17.47 -9.66
N ALA A 809 10.95 -18.20 -9.23
CA ALA A 809 11.04 -18.69 -7.85
C ALA A 809 11.25 -17.54 -6.84
N LEU A 810 12.00 -16.50 -7.21
CA LEU A 810 12.17 -15.32 -6.37
C LEU A 810 10.91 -14.44 -6.33
N GLU A 811 10.13 -14.37 -7.43
CA GLU A 811 8.81 -13.72 -7.42
C GLU A 811 7.78 -14.53 -6.61
N ASP A 812 7.87 -15.85 -6.62
CA ASP A 812 7.10 -16.73 -5.74
C ASP A 812 7.47 -16.50 -4.26
N ILE A 813 8.75 -16.29 -3.96
CA ILE A 813 9.20 -15.89 -2.61
C ILE A 813 8.66 -14.51 -2.26
N ALA A 814 8.74 -13.51 -3.14
CA ALA A 814 8.19 -12.18 -2.88
C ALA A 814 6.67 -12.24 -2.62
N THR A 815 5.95 -13.05 -3.37
CA THR A 815 4.52 -13.32 -3.18
C THR A 815 4.24 -14.04 -1.86
N ALA A 816 5.07 -15.03 -1.51
CA ALA A 816 4.98 -15.73 -0.23
C ALA A 816 5.27 -14.79 0.95
N LEU A 817 6.28 -13.92 0.84
CA LEU A 817 6.62 -12.90 1.83
C LEU A 817 5.48 -11.91 2.01
N ASP A 818 4.89 -11.44 0.92
CA ASP A 818 3.74 -10.55 0.94
C ASP A 818 2.56 -11.22 1.65
N SER A 819 2.45 -12.55 1.54
CA SER A 819 1.43 -13.40 2.19
C SER A 819 1.68 -13.75 3.68
N ILE A 820 2.84 -13.40 4.27
CA ILE A 820 3.23 -13.80 5.63
C ILE A 820 2.27 -13.31 6.71
N ASP A 821 1.86 -14.18 7.62
CA ASP A 821 1.05 -13.84 8.79
C ASP A 821 1.81 -13.00 9.86
N VAL A 822 2.05 -11.73 9.53
CA VAL A 822 2.61 -10.70 10.41
C VAL A 822 1.75 -9.44 10.34
N LEU A 823 1.36 -8.95 11.51
CA LEU A 823 0.65 -7.70 11.70
C LEU A 823 1.55 -6.71 12.44
N ALA A 824 1.61 -5.48 11.95
CA ALA A 824 2.38 -4.39 12.53
C ALA A 824 1.45 -3.33 13.11
N GLY A 825 1.69 -2.96 14.36
CA GLY A 825 1.13 -1.80 15.04
C GLY A 825 2.23 -1.03 15.78
N SER A 826 1.84 -0.01 16.53
CA SER A 826 2.77 0.72 17.42
C SER A 826 2.10 1.04 18.75
N LEU A 827 2.88 1.50 19.72
CA LEU A 827 2.36 2.16 20.92
C LEU A 827 1.90 3.60 20.57
N GLY A 828 1.09 3.72 19.52
CA GLY A 828 0.74 5.00 18.88
C GLY A 828 0.09 5.98 19.85
N GLY A 829 0.66 7.19 19.94
CA GLY A 829 0.20 8.23 20.85
C GLY A 829 0.82 8.15 22.25
N LEU A 830 1.79 7.26 22.48
CA LEU A 830 2.56 7.20 23.73
C LEU A 830 3.23 8.54 24.02
N HIS A 831 4.01 9.11 23.07
CA HIS A 831 4.65 10.40 23.28
C HIS A 831 3.65 11.55 23.48
N THR A 832 2.51 11.52 22.78
CA THR A 832 1.42 12.49 22.96
C THR A 832 0.85 12.43 24.39
N LYS A 833 0.65 11.22 24.94
CA LYS A 833 0.17 11.03 26.31
C LYS A 833 1.21 11.44 27.36
N LEU A 834 2.50 11.19 27.11
CA LEU A 834 3.61 11.69 27.94
C LEU A 834 3.74 13.23 27.94
N ARG A 835 3.04 13.90 27.01
CA ARG A 835 2.91 15.37 26.92
C ARG A 835 1.54 15.88 27.38
N GLY A 836 0.78 15.08 28.13
CA GLY A 836 -0.52 15.49 28.66
C GLY A 836 -1.61 15.61 27.60
N GLY A 837 -1.47 14.90 26.47
CA GLY A 837 -2.45 14.84 25.39
C GLY A 837 -2.17 15.79 24.21
N TYR A 838 -1.12 16.61 24.28
CA TYR A 838 -0.78 17.54 23.20
C TYR A 838 0.10 16.87 22.13
N PRO A 839 -0.33 16.82 20.85
CA PRO A 839 0.42 16.17 19.79
C PRO A 839 1.74 16.88 19.50
N ALA A 840 2.69 16.14 18.93
CA ALA A 840 3.99 16.64 18.45
C ALA A 840 3.90 17.35 17.10
N ASP A 841 2.86 18.16 16.87
CA ASP A 841 2.65 18.92 15.64
C ASP A 841 3.44 20.23 15.54
N GLY A 842 4.01 20.70 16.66
CA GLY A 842 4.76 21.95 16.74
C GLY A 842 3.87 23.21 16.84
N VAL A 843 2.54 23.04 16.82
CA VAL A 843 1.56 24.14 16.84
C VAL A 843 0.61 24.02 18.03
N SER A 844 0.21 22.79 18.38
CA SER A 844 -0.64 22.48 19.52
C SER A 844 0.06 22.86 20.83
N LYS A 845 -0.59 23.76 21.56
CA LYS A 845 -0.17 24.25 22.87
C LYS A 845 -1.38 24.37 23.81
N PRO A 846 -1.19 24.25 25.13
CA PRO A 846 -2.21 24.60 26.10
C PRO A 846 -2.67 26.06 25.89
N GLY A 847 -3.97 26.29 26.04
CA GLY A 847 -4.53 27.64 26.10
C GLY A 847 -4.04 28.38 27.35
N PRO A 848 -4.11 29.72 27.38
CA PRO A 848 -3.62 30.52 28.51
C PRO A 848 -4.26 30.18 29.87
N ASN A 849 -5.47 29.61 29.85
CA ASN A 849 -6.24 29.25 31.04
C ASN A 849 -6.38 27.73 31.23
N ASP A 850 -5.73 26.91 30.40
CA ASP A 850 -5.79 25.45 30.54
C ASP A 850 -4.96 25.01 31.76
N PRO A 851 -5.38 23.97 32.50
CA PRO A 851 -4.56 23.39 33.55
C PRO A 851 -3.23 22.90 32.97
N ALA A 852 -2.16 22.97 33.77
CA ALA A 852 -0.86 22.49 33.36
C ALA A 852 -0.94 21.02 32.91
N ALA A 853 -0.49 20.75 31.68
CA ALA A 853 -0.47 19.41 31.11
C ALA A 853 0.26 18.44 32.05
N SER A 854 -0.42 17.39 32.50
CA SER A 854 0.15 16.40 33.42
C SER A 854 -0.27 14.99 33.00
N PRO A 855 0.68 14.04 32.83
CA PRO A 855 2.13 14.25 32.91
C PRO A 855 2.67 15.02 31.68
N CYS A 856 3.71 15.83 31.86
CA CYS A 856 4.41 16.48 30.75
C CYS A 856 5.92 16.32 30.89
N PHE A 857 6.48 15.36 30.16
CA PHE A 857 7.93 15.11 30.10
C PHE A 857 8.51 15.79 28.87
N VAL A 858 9.29 16.86 29.05
CA VAL A 858 9.99 17.53 27.93
C VAL A 858 11.06 16.60 27.34
N VAL A 859 11.87 16.00 28.23
CA VAL A 859 12.80 14.91 27.90
C VAL A 859 12.32 13.68 28.65
N ARG A 860 11.85 12.65 27.92
CA ARG A 860 11.53 11.36 28.52
C ARG A 860 12.82 10.58 28.76
N ALA A 861 12.93 9.91 29.89
CA ALA A 861 13.99 8.95 30.20
C ALA A 861 13.44 7.96 31.23
N GLY A 862 13.56 6.65 30.97
CA GLY A 862 12.96 5.66 31.85
C GLY A 862 12.77 4.30 31.19
N PHE A 863 11.77 3.58 31.68
CA PHE A 863 11.46 2.22 31.27
C PHE A 863 9.97 2.06 30.99
N LEU A 864 9.60 1.17 30.07
CA LEU A 864 8.24 0.70 29.89
C LEU A 864 8.07 -0.69 30.49
N HIS A 865 6.94 -0.92 31.13
CA HIS A 865 6.48 -2.24 31.54
C HIS A 865 5.15 -2.53 30.85
N LEU A 866 5.10 -3.61 30.08
CA LEU A 866 3.92 -3.99 29.29
C LEU A 866 2.90 -4.69 30.19
N LEU A 867 1.72 -4.11 30.36
CA LEU A 867 0.67 -4.70 31.20
C LEU A 867 -0.31 -5.55 30.41
N ARG A 868 -0.81 -5.05 29.28
CA ARG A 868 -1.81 -5.79 28.48
C ARG A 868 -1.72 -5.45 27.02
N LEU A 869 -1.87 -6.47 26.18
CA LEU A 869 -2.03 -6.34 24.74
C LEU A 869 -3.25 -7.15 24.30
N ARG A 870 -4.10 -6.55 23.47
CA ARG A 870 -5.29 -7.21 22.92
C ARG A 870 -5.44 -6.90 21.44
N VAL A 871 -5.54 -7.93 20.61
CA VAL A 871 -5.92 -7.77 19.20
C VAL A 871 -7.43 -7.94 19.09
N VAL A 872 -8.10 -7.03 18.40
CA VAL A 872 -9.55 -7.01 18.21
C VAL A 872 -9.89 -7.02 16.72
N ASP A 873 -10.94 -7.75 16.37
CA ASP A 873 -11.36 -7.97 15.00
C ASP A 873 -12.62 -7.16 14.58
N THR A 874 -13.05 -7.33 13.31
CA THR A 874 -14.27 -6.73 12.73
C THR A 874 -15.54 -6.94 13.56
N PHE A 875 -15.74 -8.13 14.13
CA PHE A 875 -16.96 -8.50 14.86
C PHE A 875 -16.84 -8.29 16.39
N GLY A 876 -15.69 -7.84 16.87
CA GLY A 876 -15.38 -7.68 18.29
C GLY A 876 -14.91 -8.98 18.97
N GLN A 877 -14.57 -10.02 18.22
CA GLN A 877 -13.75 -11.12 18.72
C GLN A 877 -12.37 -10.56 19.07
N PHE A 878 -11.71 -11.13 20.08
CA PHE A 878 -10.41 -10.64 20.50
C PHE A 878 -9.52 -11.73 21.08
N ILE A 879 -8.22 -11.47 21.08
CA ILE A 879 -7.19 -12.29 21.72
C ILE A 879 -6.37 -11.38 22.62
N ASP A 880 -6.29 -11.72 23.91
CA ASP A 880 -5.32 -11.10 24.81
C ASP A 880 -3.96 -11.80 24.61
N LEU A 881 -2.93 -11.02 24.26
CA LEU A 881 -1.60 -11.53 23.90
C LEU A 881 -0.70 -11.68 25.14
N CYS A 882 0.39 -12.45 25.00
CA CYS A 882 1.40 -12.66 26.06
C CYS A 882 0.82 -13.19 27.40
N GLY A 883 -0.32 -13.90 27.35
CA GLY A 883 -1.02 -14.38 28.55
C GLY A 883 -1.60 -13.27 29.42
N SER A 884 -1.69 -12.04 28.90
CA SER A 884 -2.23 -10.90 29.65
C SER A 884 -3.74 -10.99 29.81
N SER A 885 -4.28 -10.28 30.81
CA SER A 885 -5.71 -10.12 31.02
C SER A 885 -5.97 -8.84 31.85
N ASP A 886 -7.21 -8.63 32.30
CA ASP A 886 -7.52 -7.53 33.23
C ASP A 886 -6.84 -7.69 34.60
N ALA A 887 -6.53 -8.93 35.01
CA ALA A 887 -5.95 -9.22 36.32
C ALA A 887 -4.47 -9.64 36.26
N VAL A 888 -3.99 -10.06 35.09
CA VAL A 888 -2.64 -10.62 34.91
C VAL A 888 -1.86 -9.77 33.90
N PRO A 889 -0.70 -9.22 34.28
CA PRO A 889 0.14 -8.46 33.35
C PRO A 889 0.73 -9.38 32.26
N ALA A 890 1.16 -8.80 31.14
CA ALA A 890 1.79 -9.52 30.06
C ALA A 890 3.07 -10.21 30.52
N SER A 891 3.23 -11.48 30.17
CA SER A 891 4.42 -12.25 30.57
C SER A 891 5.66 -11.79 29.79
N PRO A 892 6.73 -11.37 30.49
CA PRO A 892 7.98 -10.97 29.84
C PRO A 892 8.64 -12.07 29.00
N ALA A 893 8.41 -13.34 29.36
CA ALA A 893 8.96 -14.49 28.66
C ALA A 893 8.27 -14.77 27.31
N ALA A 894 7.04 -14.29 27.13
CA ALA A 894 6.31 -14.40 25.87
C ALA A 894 6.59 -13.24 24.90
N LEU A 895 7.33 -12.22 25.36
CA LEU A 895 7.64 -11.00 24.63
C LEU A 895 9.06 -11.04 24.06
N LEU A 896 9.18 -11.04 22.74
CA LEU A 896 10.44 -10.81 22.04
C LEU A 896 10.71 -9.30 21.95
N ARG A 897 11.97 -8.91 21.97
CA ARG A 897 12.38 -7.51 21.99
C ARG A 897 13.64 -7.32 21.15
N SER A 898 13.78 -6.15 20.52
CA SER A 898 15.04 -5.78 19.90
C SER A 898 16.11 -5.46 20.94
N GLU A 899 17.38 -5.58 20.54
CA GLU A 899 18.53 -5.29 21.40
C GLU A 899 18.46 -3.87 22.01
N PRO A 900 18.09 -2.80 21.26
CA PRO A 900 17.93 -1.44 21.81
C PRO A 900 16.69 -1.21 22.68
N LEU A 901 16.00 -2.28 23.11
CA LEU A 901 14.94 -2.20 24.10
C LEU A 901 15.22 -3.15 25.27
N ASP A 902 16.23 -4.02 25.17
CA ASP A 902 16.50 -5.01 26.19
C ASP A 902 17.17 -4.40 27.42
N VAL A 903 16.78 -4.87 28.60
CA VAL A 903 17.32 -4.42 29.88
C VAL A 903 17.91 -5.62 30.59
N ALA A 904 19.24 -5.69 30.60
CA ALA A 904 19.96 -6.80 31.20
C ALA A 904 19.51 -7.09 32.64
N GLY A 905 19.06 -8.32 32.88
CA GLY A 905 18.60 -8.79 34.20
C GLY A 905 17.21 -8.31 34.64
N ARG A 906 16.50 -7.52 33.83
CA ARG A 906 15.13 -7.03 34.11
C ARG A 906 14.23 -7.23 32.88
N PRO A 907 13.90 -8.49 32.51
CA PRO A 907 13.14 -8.77 31.29
C PRO A 907 11.73 -8.17 31.31
N GLU A 908 11.17 -7.79 32.45
CA GLU A 908 9.88 -7.10 32.50
C GLU A 908 9.93 -5.64 32.02
N LEU A 909 11.13 -5.07 31.87
CA LEU A 909 11.34 -3.68 31.45
C LEU A 909 11.81 -3.60 29.99
N LEU A 910 11.37 -2.54 29.32
CA LEU A 910 11.88 -2.10 28.02
C LEU A 910 12.55 -0.73 28.17
N ALA A 911 13.77 -0.58 27.66
CA ALA A 911 14.53 0.66 27.76
C ALA A 911 13.86 1.79 26.96
N LEU A 912 13.74 2.98 27.56
CA LEU A 912 13.38 4.21 26.86
C LEU A 912 14.47 5.26 27.10
N PRO A 913 15.46 5.37 26.20
CA PRO A 913 16.57 6.29 26.37
C PRO A 913 16.12 7.76 26.37
N PRO A 914 16.97 8.69 26.85
CA PRO A 914 16.68 10.12 26.88
C PRO A 914 16.31 10.67 25.50
N ARG A 915 15.07 11.16 25.34
CA ARG A 915 14.56 11.75 24.08
C ARG A 915 13.64 12.95 24.33
N PHE A 916 13.75 13.97 23.51
CA PHE A 916 12.79 15.07 23.49
C PHE A 916 11.43 14.57 22.97
N THR A 917 10.36 14.83 23.70
CA THR A 917 9.00 14.44 23.29
C THR A 917 8.38 15.43 22.29
N SER A 918 8.93 16.64 22.20
CA SER A 918 8.58 17.63 21.19
C SER A 918 9.51 17.51 19.97
N PRO A 919 9.05 17.90 18.75
CA PRO A 919 9.94 18.05 17.62
C PRO A 919 11.06 19.04 17.95
N THR A 920 12.31 18.63 17.75
CA THR A 920 13.49 19.44 18.05
C THR A 920 14.45 19.44 16.86
N ARG A 921 15.27 20.48 16.78
CA ARG A 921 16.38 20.57 15.83
C ARG A 921 17.54 21.27 16.50
N ILE A 922 18.74 20.84 16.18
CA ILE A 922 19.97 21.51 16.61
C ILE A 922 20.54 22.21 15.39
N TRP A 923 20.75 23.52 15.50
CA TRP A 923 21.34 24.34 14.44
C TRP A 923 22.74 24.76 14.87
N LEU A 924 23.73 24.17 14.21
CA LEU A 924 25.12 24.61 14.32
C LEU A 924 25.30 25.79 13.37
N ARG A 925 25.11 26.99 13.90
CA ARG A 925 25.32 28.23 13.17
C ARG A 925 26.76 28.65 13.33
N TYR A 926 27.47 28.80 12.22
CA TYR A 926 28.82 29.34 12.28
C TYR A 926 28.77 30.81 12.67
N MET A 927 29.66 31.20 13.57
CA MET A 927 29.82 32.57 14.01
C MET A 927 31.04 33.17 13.30
N ASP A 928 31.19 34.48 13.42
CA ASP A 928 32.40 35.19 13.05
C ASP A 928 33.69 34.47 13.51
N ALA A 929 34.67 34.34 12.61
CA ALA A 929 35.98 33.80 12.92
C ALA A 929 36.71 34.59 14.03
N GLU A 930 36.37 35.86 14.23
CA GLU A 930 36.91 36.69 15.32
C GLU A 930 36.14 36.52 16.65
N GLY A 931 35.05 35.74 16.66
CA GLY A 931 34.25 35.48 17.86
C GLY A 931 33.22 36.56 18.17
N GLY A 932 32.87 37.41 17.20
CA GLY A 932 31.79 38.39 17.30
C GLY A 932 30.40 37.75 17.47
N PRO A 933 29.39 38.52 17.93
CA PRO A 933 28.02 38.03 18.13
C PRO A 933 27.28 37.75 16.80
N ASP A 934 27.88 38.12 15.67
CA ASP A 934 27.29 38.01 14.36
C ASP A 934 27.43 36.59 13.80
N GLU A 935 26.32 36.07 13.27
CA GLU A 935 26.29 34.82 12.50
C GLU A 935 27.03 35.03 11.17
N ALA A 936 27.88 34.08 10.78
CA ALA A 936 28.62 34.13 9.53
C ALA A 936 27.66 34.15 8.33
N ARG A 937 27.94 35.01 7.35
CA ARG A 937 27.09 35.22 6.16
C ARG A 937 27.93 35.20 4.89
N LEU A 938 27.39 34.61 3.83
CA LEU A 938 28.03 34.66 2.52
C LEU A 938 27.96 36.08 1.96
N ALA A 939 28.99 36.50 1.24
CA ALA A 939 29.03 37.82 0.59
C ALA A 939 27.89 38.07 -0.41
N THR A 940 27.24 36.99 -0.87
CA THR A 940 26.08 37.00 -1.76
C THR A 940 24.75 37.31 -1.05
N ASP A 941 24.71 37.27 0.28
CA ASP A 941 23.50 37.47 1.09
C ASP A 941 23.30 38.97 1.43
N VAL A 942 22.97 39.76 0.41
CA VAL A 942 22.31 41.11 0.45
C VAL A 942 22.92 42.22 1.35
N ASN A 943 24.12 42.09 1.91
CA ASN A 943 24.84 43.19 2.59
C ASN A 943 26.37 43.04 2.42
N PRO A 944 27.16 44.09 2.11
CA PRO A 944 28.57 43.96 1.71
C PRO A 944 29.55 43.63 2.85
N THR A 945 29.11 43.50 4.10
CA THR A 945 29.94 43.00 5.20
C THR A 945 29.75 41.49 5.33
N ALA A 946 30.37 40.76 4.41
CA ALA A 946 30.50 39.30 4.52
C ALA A 946 31.38 38.96 5.72
N VAL A 947 30.88 38.15 6.64
CA VAL A 947 31.63 37.70 7.82
C VAL A 947 31.96 36.22 7.63
N SER A 948 33.25 35.91 7.51
CA SER A 948 33.73 34.54 7.29
C SER A 948 33.77 33.77 8.62
N PRO A 949 33.32 32.50 8.65
CA PRO A 949 33.48 31.64 9.82
C PRO A 949 34.85 30.96 9.91
N VAL A 950 35.69 31.14 8.88
CA VAL A 950 36.94 30.39 8.74
C VAL A 950 38.02 31.02 9.63
N CYS A 951 38.34 30.34 10.73
CA CYS A 951 39.45 30.70 11.62
C CYS A 951 40.83 30.43 10.99
N GLY A 952 40.91 29.46 10.08
CA GLY A 952 42.10 29.05 9.32
C GLY A 952 41.96 27.61 8.82
N TYR A 953 43.00 27.10 8.16
CA TYR A 953 43.02 25.75 7.61
C TYR A 953 44.07 24.90 8.31
N ILE A 954 43.75 23.62 8.50
CA ILE A 954 44.66 22.64 9.06
C ILE A 954 44.81 21.51 8.05
N MET A 955 46.03 21.19 7.67
CA MET A 955 46.34 20.17 6.67
C MET A 955 47.19 19.05 7.29
N PRO A 956 46.72 17.78 7.26
CA PRO A 956 47.53 16.66 7.70
C PRO A 956 48.64 16.40 6.67
N ASN A 957 49.88 16.38 7.14
CA ASN A 957 51.05 15.95 6.38
C ASN A 957 51.46 14.55 6.88
N HIS A 958 51.00 13.52 6.16
CA HIS A 958 51.27 12.13 6.50
C HIS A 958 52.72 11.68 6.27
N LEU A 959 53.50 12.44 5.48
CA LEU A 959 54.91 12.13 5.25
C LEU A 959 55.74 12.41 6.51
N ASP A 960 55.46 13.54 7.14
CA ASP A 960 56.19 14.01 8.34
C ASP A 960 55.44 13.72 9.64
N GLN A 961 54.30 13.02 9.57
CA GLN A 961 53.36 12.81 10.68
C GLN A 961 52.99 14.13 11.39
N ALA A 962 52.92 15.21 10.63
CA ALA A 962 52.76 16.56 11.12
C ALA A 962 51.43 17.16 10.70
N LEU A 963 51.04 18.25 11.34
CA LEU A 963 49.83 19.00 11.08
C LEU A 963 50.19 20.43 10.71
N GLU A 964 50.08 20.78 9.43
CA GLU A 964 50.33 22.12 8.93
C GLU A 964 49.15 23.04 9.21
N VAL A 965 49.42 24.27 9.62
CA VAL A 965 48.43 25.26 10.02
C VAL A 965 48.57 26.51 9.15
N PHE A 966 47.46 26.90 8.54
CA PHE A 966 47.35 28.06 7.66
C PHE A 966 46.31 29.04 8.19
N GLY A 967 46.52 30.33 7.95
CA GLY A 967 45.57 31.41 8.29
C GLY A 967 44.31 31.37 7.44
N GLY A 968 43.31 32.18 7.81
CA GLY A 968 42.04 32.30 7.06
C GLY A 968 42.24 32.83 5.63
N ASP A 969 43.33 33.53 5.37
CA ASP A 969 43.79 34.02 4.06
C ASP A 969 44.63 32.98 3.28
N GLY A 970 44.88 31.80 3.88
CA GLY A 970 45.70 30.74 3.30
C GLY A 970 47.21 30.91 3.52
N ALA A 971 47.66 31.91 4.30
CA ALA A 971 49.08 32.06 4.64
C ALA A 971 49.56 30.91 5.53
N ASN A 972 50.72 30.32 5.25
CA ASN A 972 51.31 29.28 6.12
C ASN A 972 51.77 29.91 7.44
N LEU A 973 51.25 29.41 8.57
CA LEU A 973 51.56 29.91 9.92
C LEU A 973 52.56 29.00 10.65
N GLY A 974 52.67 27.73 10.25
CA GLY A 974 53.58 26.76 10.83
C GLY A 974 53.04 25.34 10.79
N MET A 975 53.67 24.44 11.54
CA MET A 975 53.26 23.05 11.68
C MET A 975 53.46 22.52 13.10
N ILE A 976 52.63 21.57 13.48
CA ILE A 976 52.70 20.82 14.72
C ILE A 976 53.25 19.43 14.36
N ARG A 977 54.42 19.07 14.86
CA ARG A 977 55.07 17.78 14.54
C ARG A 977 55.47 17.01 15.79
N PRO A 978 55.49 15.67 15.74
CA PRO A 978 55.97 14.85 16.85
C PRO A 978 57.49 14.98 17.01
N THR A 979 57.98 14.72 18.22
CA THR A 979 59.38 14.52 18.56
C THR A 979 59.66 13.06 18.92
N ASP A 980 60.94 12.67 18.96
CA ASP A 980 61.37 11.28 19.19
C ASP A 980 60.92 10.69 20.54
N ASP A 981 60.57 11.54 21.51
CA ASP A 981 60.05 11.20 22.83
C ASP A 981 58.51 11.13 22.91
N GLY A 982 57.82 11.25 21.76
CA GLY A 982 56.35 11.21 21.67
C GLY A 982 55.66 12.51 22.05
N ALA A 983 56.42 13.54 22.47
CA ALA A 983 55.90 14.88 22.64
C ALA A 983 55.62 15.55 21.29
N VAL A 984 55.00 16.72 21.34
CA VAL A 984 54.60 17.48 20.15
C VAL A 984 55.17 18.89 20.24
N VAL A 985 55.75 19.37 19.15
CA VAL A 985 56.38 20.70 19.06
C VAL A 985 55.77 21.52 17.94
N TRP A 986 55.67 22.83 18.17
CA TRP A 986 55.27 23.82 17.18
C TRP A 986 56.50 24.37 16.46
N GLU A 987 56.48 24.27 15.13
CA GLU A 987 57.50 24.81 14.24
C GLU A 987 56.86 25.89 13.36
N ILE A 988 57.49 27.05 13.30
CA ILE A 988 56.91 28.23 12.64
C ILE A 988 57.23 28.19 11.15
N ALA A 989 56.35 28.75 10.32
CA ALA A 989 56.55 28.81 8.88
C ALA A 989 57.86 29.54 8.50
N PRO A 990 58.65 29.02 7.54
CA PRO A 990 59.89 29.65 7.11
C PRO A 990 59.69 31.10 6.63
N GLY A 991 60.56 32.02 7.03
CA GLY A 991 60.52 33.42 6.61
C GLY A 991 59.82 34.38 7.57
N THR A 992 59.30 33.90 8.70
CA THR A 992 58.80 34.77 9.79
C THR A 992 59.83 34.89 10.93
N PRO A 993 60.13 36.12 11.42
CA PRO A 993 61.03 36.30 12.55
C PRO A 993 60.39 35.75 13.83
N SER A 994 61.06 34.81 14.50
CA SER A 994 60.52 34.14 15.68
C SER A 994 61.57 33.84 16.76
N THR A 995 61.09 33.54 17.96
CA THR A 995 61.90 33.09 19.11
C THR A 995 61.57 31.62 19.39
N LEU A 996 62.58 30.78 19.63
CA LEU A 996 62.38 29.36 19.96
C LEU A 996 61.46 29.19 21.19
N GLY A 997 60.48 28.29 21.11
CA GLY A 997 59.59 27.94 22.23
C GLY A 997 58.36 28.85 22.41
N GLN A 998 58.00 29.67 21.42
CA GLN A 998 56.76 30.43 21.46
C GLN A 998 55.51 29.55 21.27
N ARG A 999 54.42 29.96 21.91
CA ARG A 999 53.12 29.28 21.81
C ARG A 999 52.44 29.62 20.48
N PRO A 1000 51.74 28.68 19.84
CA PRO A 1000 50.91 28.95 18.67
C PRO A 1000 50.02 30.18 18.83
N SER A 1001 49.39 30.35 20.00
CA SER A 1001 48.51 31.50 20.28
C SER A 1001 49.19 32.87 20.28
N SER A 1002 50.52 32.96 20.38
CA SER A 1002 51.25 34.24 20.33
C SER A 1002 51.60 34.69 18.91
N ILE A 1003 51.46 33.80 17.93
CA ILE A 1003 51.86 34.03 16.53
C ILE A 1003 50.64 33.99 15.62
N ILE A 1004 49.71 33.06 15.87
CA ILE A 1004 48.48 32.91 15.11
C ILE A 1004 47.51 34.04 15.52
N PRO A 1005 47.15 34.97 14.61
CA PRO A 1005 46.29 36.11 14.96
C PRO A 1005 44.88 35.69 15.38
N ASN A 1006 44.37 34.57 14.85
CA ASN A 1006 43.06 34.05 15.19
C ASN A 1006 43.08 33.32 16.55
N LEU A 1007 42.28 33.81 17.49
CA LEU A 1007 42.24 33.30 18.87
C LEU A 1007 41.89 31.81 18.96
N PHE A 1008 40.93 31.34 18.15
CA PHE A 1008 40.47 29.95 18.18
C PHE A 1008 41.51 29.00 17.57
N LEU A 1009 42.09 29.37 16.43
CA LEU A 1009 43.12 28.58 15.78
C LEU A 1009 44.40 28.49 16.64
N GLY A 1010 44.79 29.62 17.25
CA GLY A 1010 45.88 29.66 18.23
C GLY A 1010 45.60 28.77 19.44
N ALA A 1011 44.37 28.78 19.97
CA ALA A 1011 43.97 27.94 21.09
C ALA A 1011 43.98 26.44 20.77
N ILE A 1012 43.63 26.05 19.53
CA ILE A 1012 43.75 24.65 19.06
C ILE A 1012 45.22 24.21 19.08
N GLY A 1013 46.13 25.03 18.54
CA GLY A 1013 47.56 24.74 18.56
C GLY A 1013 48.10 24.60 19.99
N ASP A 1014 47.74 25.53 20.88
CA ASP A 1014 48.11 25.49 22.30
C ASP A 1014 47.53 24.27 23.04
N ALA A 1015 46.31 23.84 22.67
CA ALA A 1015 45.70 22.63 23.24
C ALA A 1015 46.46 21.38 22.78
N LEU A 1016 46.81 21.28 21.49
CA LEU A 1016 47.55 20.14 20.95
C LEU A 1016 48.95 20.00 21.56
N LEU A 1017 49.63 21.12 21.84
CA LEU A 1017 50.89 21.08 22.59
C LEU A 1017 50.68 20.60 24.03
N ARG A 1018 49.61 21.01 24.71
CA ARG A 1018 49.29 20.54 26.07
C ARG A 1018 48.94 19.04 26.11
N TRP A 1019 48.18 18.57 25.13
CA TRP A 1019 47.91 17.14 24.94
C TRP A 1019 49.20 16.39 24.63
N GLY A 1020 50.04 16.88 23.72
CA GLY A 1020 51.34 16.27 23.40
C GLY A 1020 52.29 16.15 24.60
N VAL A 1021 52.27 17.10 25.54
CA VAL A 1021 53.01 17.01 26.80
C VAL A 1021 52.42 15.95 27.74
N THR A 1022 51.10 15.76 27.71
CA THR A 1022 50.40 14.74 28.50
C THR A 1022 50.59 13.33 27.91
N ASP A 1023 50.68 13.26 26.58
CA ASP A 1023 50.86 12.03 25.80
C ASP A 1023 52.32 11.54 25.81
N ALA A 1024 53.26 12.38 26.28
CA ALA A 1024 54.67 12.02 26.43
C ALA A 1024 54.82 10.86 27.43
N GLY A 1025 55.08 9.65 26.91
CA GLY A 1025 55.21 8.42 27.69
C GLY A 1025 54.01 7.47 27.64
N VAL A 1026 52.99 7.74 26.82
CA VAL A 1026 51.89 6.79 26.54
C VAL A 1026 52.45 5.56 25.79
N PRO A 1027 52.12 4.32 26.20
CA PRO A 1027 52.57 3.11 25.50
C PRO A 1027 52.09 3.09 24.04
N GLY A 1028 52.94 2.64 23.11
CA GLY A 1028 52.66 2.67 21.65
C GLY A 1028 51.45 1.86 21.15
N GLU A 1029 50.66 1.26 22.04
CA GLU A 1029 49.37 0.62 21.74
C GLU A 1029 48.18 1.59 21.83
N GLN A 1030 48.36 2.79 22.42
CA GLN A 1030 47.35 3.84 22.49
C GLN A 1030 47.72 5.00 21.56
N ASP A 1031 46.75 5.50 20.78
CA ASP A 1031 46.95 6.64 19.90
C ASP A 1031 47.22 7.93 20.70
N THR A 1032 48.24 8.70 20.32
CA THR A 1032 48.39 10.07 20.79
C THR A 1032 47.33 10.98 20.18
N ALA A 1033 47.04 12.13 20.79
CA ALA A 1033 46.06 13.09 20.28
C ALA A 1033 46.36 13.55 18.83
N LEU A 1034 47.64 13.69 18.49
CA LEU A 1034 48.09 14.03 17.14
C LEU A 1034 47.85 12.88 16.15
N GLN A 1035 48.15 11.63 16.55
CA GLN A 1035 47.90 10.44 15.71
C GLN A 1035 46.41 10.21 15.48
N ALA A 1036 45.58 10.41 16.50
CA ALA A 1036 44.12 10.34 16.38
C ALA A 1036 43.59 11.37 15.36
N LEU A 1037 44.06 12.62 15.43
CA LEU A 1037 43.69 13.68 14.47
C LEU A 1037 44.15 13.39 13.04
N LEU A 1038 45.32 12.79 12.85
CA LEU A 1038 45.79 12.36 11.53
C LEU A 1038 44.93 11.23 10.96
N ARG A 1039 44.32 10.36 11.79
CA ARG A 1039 43.40 9.32 11.31
C ARG A 1039 42.06 9.85 10.82
N VAL A 1040 41.52 10.90 11.45
CA VAL A 1040 40.18 11.46 11.15
C VAL A 1040 40.02 11.89 9.67
N ARG A 1041 41.10 12.05 8.89
CA ARG A 1041 41.04 12.43 7.47
C ARG A 1041 41.46 11.37 6.45
N SER A 1042 41.72 10.12 6.85
CA SER A 1042 41.93 9.00 5.92
C SER A 1042 40.63 8.49 5.28
N ILE A 1043 39.64 9.36 5.05
CA ILE A 1043 38.49 9.06 4.18
C ILE A 1043 38.97 9.28 2.75
N ARG A 1044 39.30 8.19 2.05
CA ARG A 1044 39.47 8.22 0.59
C ARG A 1044 38.25 8.90 -0.04
N PRO A 1045 38.41 9.82 -1.00
CA PRO A 1045 37.28 10.22 -1.82
C PRO A 1045 36.74 8.97 -2.55
N PRO A 1046 35.42 8.83 -2.72
CA PRO A 1046 34.87 7.76 -3.55
C PRO A 1046 35.50 7.89 -4.93
N ARG A 1047 36.09 6.80 -5.44
CA ARG A 1047 36.49 6.73 -6.85
C ARG A 1047 35.22 6.97 -7.67
N ARG A 1048 35.26 7.99 -8.52
CA ARG A 1048 34.23 8.24 -9.54
C ARG A 1048 34.04 7.04 -10.45
#